data_AF-A0A7S1XQZ9-F1
#
_entry.id   AF-A0A7S1XQZ9-F1
#
_cell.length_a   1.000
_cell.length_b   1.000
_cell.length_c   1.000
_cell.angle_alpha   90.00
_cell.angle_beta   90.00
_cell.angle_gamma   90.00
#
_symmetry.space_group_name_H-M   'P 1'
#
loop_
_entity.id
_entity.type
_entity.pdbx_description
1 polymer ?
#
loop_
_entity_poly.entity_id
_entity_poly.type
_entity_poly.pdbx_seq_one_letter_code
_entity_poly.pdbx_strand_id
1 'polypeptide(L)'
;NFHIFYQLCKAPAGAKYGLGDPNYFRYLNQSGCVSVANVDDVHEFNEVSTSFRNLNFEPECTEWILSLVAAVLHVGNIEFESDGDQGSSVKSKSRGSVESVASLLGLPFDTVNTAFTSRTIHVRGEETHILHKPHDAVEAADALAKAIFGNLFDWLVKRINSAVDFTQANSLFIGVLDIFGFEIFETNSFEQLCINFTNEKLQQHFNKSTFKEEESVYQSEGIQYDKVPFIDNQPILDMIEKKPMGILILLDEEIRLPRGSDDRWLSKCGTRHAADANWIDAANDQARTMFTIQHYAGRVQYSSEGFMEKNKDALYRNMYDMMSRVPHPLTREVFPPMDANPRRLRTLGEKFRGQLKALMSTVDACEPHYIRCIKPNHKKKANMFEITMCIEQLTYAGVFEAVKIRKSGFPFRLPHGHFYARYNCAAKGSAIALNPGDQAGTCRQLIAAIPQDFGSIQIGETMVLYRANEHRVLELLRNLALELVLPMLQRQVRRAIGWRYLRKLREVFSICRAPVDAGNDYHALEFAVDRAANVIAPMRPLFASEPWILAKARKIKFALKERVELTAVLEQLVNKDAGEHFEEFVAALQRADKIADVRGTDAQMALEERCRQKLSLVAGLKVDPLATEALHLLDKPMMSMVVGEAEKYSYRSDDVAEIERLLALSEEDFVKLQLKKANELGDPDRVINREIRLKEMFLEAYGGMFSLAMCSLLKDADDWANEKFFGLAFNKKDVAAGMLNHTAKPIHACLTDLEAEDERKLATRQFRSLMAYMGDRAYSYPDQLIAEYLELGLRGKSELRAEFYIQVMKQLRNNPSTESAKKGWEVMIFMLSSFPPPESVENFVALFLRQMAPEGQKDKFSIALHASTYGGGRSAPISLPEFPQILSKFYEQEMSAKYGSDDYVSVRGRPVSSTPRVGDGAKTPEFGREAKDDSKDASAPAPPASGRALPPAPVAAANSATALFDFTPDADDGTLALREGDVVEARPGPSHKPNPQP
;
A
#
# COMPACT_ATOMS: atom_id res chain seq x y z
N ASN A 1 11.46 26.85 8.59
CA ASN A 1 12.74 27.60 8.58
C ASN A 1 13.87 26.68 8.09
N PHE A 2 15.14 27.10 8.06
CA PHE A 2 16.28 26.25 7.69
C PHE A 2 16.56 25.14 8.72
N HIS A 3 17.06 23.99 8.27
CA HIS A 3 17.29 22.79 9.10
C HIS A 3 18.21 23.03 10.29
N ILE A 4 19.30 23.78 10.11
CA ILE A 4 20.30 24.04 11.15
C ILE A 4 19.71 24.62 12.45
N PHE A 5 18.62 25.39 12.36
CA PHE A 5 17.95 25.92 13.55
C PHE A 5 17.26 24.82 14.38
N TYR A 6 16.54 23.91 13.72
CA TYR A 6 15.86 22.79 14.40
C TYR A 6 16.88 21.76 14.93
N GLN A 7 17.89 21.46 14.11
CA GLN A 7 19.05 20.63 14.45
C GLN A 7 19.75 21.14 15.71
N LEU A 8 20.09 22.44 15.76
CA LEU A 8 20.77 23.02 16.92
C LEU A 8 19.86 23.11 18.16
N CYS A 9 18.57 23.42 18.01
CA CYS A 9 17.60 23.44 19.12
C CYS A 9 17.41 22.06 19.78
N LYS A 10 17.38 20.99 18.98
CA LYS A 10 17.17 19.62 19.48
C LYS A 10 18.47 18.95 19.94
N ALA A 11 19.62 19.38 19.42
CA ALA A 11 20.91 18.85 19.83
C ALA A 11 21.26 19.26 21.27
N PRO A 12 21.91 18.37 22.06
CA PRO A 12 22.38 18.72 23.40
C PRO A 12 23.34 19.93 23.42
N ALA A 13 24.08 20.13 22.31
CA ALA A 13 24.96 21.27 22.13
C ALA A 13 24.21 22.62 22.06
N GLY A 14 22.91 22.64 21.79
CA GLY A 14 22.09 23.87 21.81
C GLY A 14 21.95 24.48 23.20
N ALA A 15 21.97 23.65 24.25
CA ALA A 15 21.71 24.10 25.62
C ALA A 15 22.70 25.18 26.10
N LYS A 16 23.97 25.11 25.69
CA LYS A 16 24.98 26.13 26.05
C LYS A 16 24.70 27.51 25.45
N TYR A 17 23.86 27.58 24.41
CA TYR A 17 23.45 28.82 23.75
C TYR A 17 22.06 29.29 24.21
N GLY A 18 21.50 28.69 25.26
CA GLY A 18 20.14 28.97 25.73
C GLY A 18 19.07 28.50 24.75
N LEU A 19 19.36 27.48 23.93
CA LEU A 19 18.40 26.88 23.00
C LEU A 19 17.76 25.63 23.63
N GLY A 20 16.49 25.43 23.34
CA GLY A 20 15.69 24.29 23.78
C GLY A 20 14.58 23.98 22.79
N ASP A 21 13.34 23.84 23.26
CA ASP A 21 12.19 23.54 22.39
C ASP A 21 12.05 24.55 21.24
N PRO A 22 12.08 24.12 19.96
CA PRO A 22 11.87 24.99 18.81
C PRO A 22 10.58 25.83 18.89
N ASN A 23 9.52 25.35 19.57
CA ASN A 23 8.27 26.09 19.73
C ASN A 23 8.42 27.40 20.52
N TYR A 24 9.48 27.53 21.33
CA TYR A 24 9.77 28.75 22.06
C TYR A 24 10.20 29.91 21.14
N PHE A 25 10.73 29.61 19.96
CA PHE A 25 11.30 30.62 19.07
C PHE A 25 10.29 31.08 18.01
N ARG A 26 10.02 32.38 17.96
CA ARG A 26 9.08 33.04 17.02
C ARG A 26 9.38 32.65 15.57
N TYR A 27 10.65 32.64 15.18
CA TYR A 27 11.06 32.30 13.81
C TYR A 27 10.86 30.82 13.43
N LEU A 28 10.59 29.94 14.39
CA LEU A 28 10.39 28.51 14.16
C LEU A 28 8.93 28.09 14.33
N ASN A 29 8.15 28.78 15.18
CA ASN A 29 6.79 28.39 15.53
C ASN A 29 5.68 28.97 14.62
N GLN A 30 5.95 30.02 13.83
CA GLN A 30 4.95 30.70 12.98
C GLN A 30 4.25 29.76 11.99
N SER A 31 4.95 28.73 11.50
CA SER A 31 4.40 27.77 10.53
C SER A 31 3.54 26.67 11.16
N GLY A 32 3.57 26.52 12.49
CA GLY A 32 2.97 25.39 13.20
C GLY A 32 3.72 24.05 13.01
N CYS A 33 4.85 24.02 12.30
CA CYS A 33 5.63 22.81 12.02
C CYS A 33 7.05 22.91 12.62
N VAL A 34 7.36 22.01 13.57
CA VAL A 34 8.68 21.93 14.26
C VAL A 34 9.38 20.58 14.14
N SER A 35 8.73 19.61 13.48
CA SER A 35 9.29 18.29 13.20
C SER A 35 8.80 17.79 11.83
N VAL A 36 9.67 17.04 11.15
CA VAL A 36 9.40 16.41 9.86
C VAL A 36 9.49 14.90 10.04
N ALA A 37 8.52 14.16 9.50
CA ALA A 37 8.54 12.70 9.58
C ALA A 37 9.79 12.13 8.89
N ASN A 38 10.44 11.16 9.55
CA ASN A 38 11.67 10.49 9.10
C ASN A 38 12.92 11.39 9.04
N VAL A 39 12.93 12.54 9.71
CA VAL A 39 14.11 13.37 9.91
C VAL A 39 14.51 13.31 11.37
N ASP A 40 15.74 12.88 11.64
CA ASP A 40 16.34 12.95 12.98
C ASP A 40 17.30 14.14 13.03
N ASP A 41 16.76 15.27 13.51
CA ASP A 41 17.48 16.53 13.64
C ASP A 41 18.76 16.42 14.50
N VAL A 42 18.78 15.52 15.50
CA VAL A 42 19.96 15.32 16.36
C VAL A 42 21.04 14.55 15.60
N HIS A 43 20.64 13.53 14.86
CA HIS A 43 21.56 12.79 14.00
C HIS A 43 22.15 13.69 12.91
N GLU A 44 21.32 14.43 12.17
CA GLU A 44 21.78 15.34 11.11
C GLU A 44 22.70 16.45 11.67
N PHE A 45 22.44 16.97 12.87
CA PHE A 45 23.34 17.92 13.52
C PHE A 45 24.75 17.33 13.75
N ASN A 46 24.83 16.06 14.13
CA ASN A 46 26.10 15.36 14.31
C ASN A 46 26.83 15.17 12.98
N GLU A 47 26.11 14.95 11.88
CA GLU A 47 26.68 14.91 10.53
C GLU A 47 27.23 16.28 10.09
N VAL A 48 26.48 17.37 10.34
CA VAL A 48 26.96 18.75 10.09
C VAL A 48 28.23 19.03 10.89
N SER A 49 28.24 18.66 12.18
CA SER A 49 29.41 18.81 13.05
C SER A 49 30.62 18.01 12.54
N THR A 50 30.39 16.81 12.01
CA THR A 50 31.44 15.98 11.41
C THR A 50 31.95 16.58 10.10
N SER A 51 31.07 17.17 9.30
CA SER A 51 31.42 17.85 8.05
C SER A 51 32.33 19.06 8.30
N PHE A 52 32.06 19.86 9.33
CA PHE A 52 32.96 20.95 9.74
C PHE A 52 34.37 20.45 10.09
N ARG A 53 34.48 19.34 10.84
CA ARG A 53 35.79 18.73 11.16
C ARG A 53 36.51 18.24 9.91
N ASN A 54 35.80 17.59 8.98
CA ASN A 54 36.38 17.08 7.74
C ASN A 54 36.89 18.20 6.82
N LEU A 55 36.25 19.37 6.87
CA LEU A 55 36.68 20.58 6.15
C LEU A 55 37.73 21.41 6.92
N ASN A 56 38.30 20.85 8.00
CA ASN A 56 39.32 21.49 8.85
C ASN A 56 38.87 22.83 9.46
N PHE A 57 37.60 22.96 9.83
CA PHE A 57 37.15 24.08 10.65
C PHE A 57 37.67 23.90 12.08
N GLU A 58 38.29 24.95 12.62
CA GLU A 58 38.75 24.94 14.01
C GLU A 58 37.55 24.90 14.98
N PRO A 59 37.71 24.30 16.18
CA PRO A 59 36.64 24.22 17.17
C PRO A 59 36.09 25.60 17.56
N GLU A 60 36.96 26.59 17.74
CA GLU A 60 36.59 27.98 18.05
C GLU A 60 35.76 28.61 16.94
N CYS A 61 36.14 28.37 15.68
CA CYS A 61 35.38 28.81 14.52
C CYS A 61 33.98 28.17 14.49
N THR A 62 33.88 26.87 14.78
CA THR A 62 32.59 26.16 14.82
C THR A 62 31.70 26.70 15.93
N GLU A 63 32.27 26.95 17.11
CA GLU A 63 31.53 27.55 18.23
C GLU A 63 31.00 28.95 17.90
N TRP A 64 31.80 29.77 17.21
CA TRP A 64 31.39 31.08 16.72
C TRP A 64 30.27 31.02 15.67
N ILE A 65 30.33 30.08 14.72
CA ILE A 65 29.24 29.87 13.73
C ILE A 65 27.94 29.57 14.47
N LEU A 66 27.97 28.62 15.40
CA LEU A 66 26.80 28.20 16.15
C LEU A 66 26.27 29.30 17.09
N SER A 67 27.13 30.14 17.67
CA SER A 67 26.70 31.27 18.50
C SER A 67 25.95 32.33 17.69
N LEU A 68 26.39 32.61 16.46
CA LEU A 68 25.66 33.51 15.54
C LEU A 68 24.31 32.93 15.12
N VAL A 69 24.25 31.63 14.80
CA VAL A 69 22.99 30.94 14.49
C VAL A 69 22.02 30.98 15.68
N ALA A 70 22.51 30.77 16.90
CA ALA A 70 21.71 30.90 18.11
C ALA A 70 21.23 32.33 18.36
N ALA A 71 22.10 33.33 18.12
CA ALA A 71 21.75 34.74 18.28
C ALA A 71 20.57 35.13 17.37
N VAL A 72 20.53 34.63 16.13
CA VAL A 72 19.40 34.86 15.21
C VAL A 72 18.06 34.42 15.81
N LEU A 73 18.02 33.27 16.50
CA LEU A 73 16.80 32.79 17.14
C LEU A 73 16.35 33.67 18.31
N HIS A 74 17.30 34.11 19.14
CA HIS A 74 17.01 35.01 20.27
C HIS A 74 16.56 36.40 19.81
N VAL A 75 17.13 36.92 18.70
CA VAL A 75 16.67 38.19 18.08
C VAL A 75 15.19 38.12 17.71
N GLY A 76 14.74 37.00 17.15
CA GLY A 76 13.33 36.82 16.76
C GLY A 76 12.34 36.84 17.91
N ASN A 77 12.79 36.59 19.14
CA ASN A 77 11.98 36.60 20.36
C ASN A 77 11.93 37.97 21.07
N ILE A 78 12.56 39.00 20.49
CA ILE A 78 12.50 40.35 21.03
C ILE A 78 11.17 41.00 20.61
N GLU A 79 10.34 41.33 21.60
CA GLU A 79 9.10 42.08 21.41
C GLU A 79 9.27 43.52 21.89
N PHE A 80 8.63 44.43 21.17
CA PHE A 80 8.69 45.86 21.43
C PHE A 80 7.31 46.39 21.85
N GLU A 81 7.29 47.39 22.73
CA GLU A 81 6.10 48.15 23.13
C GLU A 81 6.33 49.64 22.91
N SER A 82 5.23 50.42 22.90
CA SER A 82 5.32 51.87 22.72
C SER A 82 5.92 52.53 23.95
N ASP A 83 6.94 53.36 23.76
CA ASP A 83 7.53 54.19 24.81
C ASP A 83 7.17 55.65 24.53
N GLY A 84 6.00 56.07 25.01
CA GLY A 84 5.37 57.34 24.67
C GLY A 84 4.88 57.44 23.22
N ASP A 85 4.81 58.66 22.68
CA ASP A 85 4.25 58.96 21.34
C ASP A 85 5.26 58.79 20.19
N GLN A 86 6.57 58.73 20.47
CA GLN A 86 7.61 58.80 19.43
C GLN A 86 8.62 57.64 19.43
N GLY A 87 8.59 56.73 20.43
CA GLY A 87 9.60 55.68 20.57
C GLY A 87 9.04 54.30 20.86
N SER A 88 9.96 53.34 20.99
CA SER A 88 9.68 51.98 21.42
C SER A 88 10.69 51.55 22.47
N SER A 89 10.25 50.65 23.35
CA SER A 89 11.08 49.98 24.33
C SER A 89 10.92 48.46 24.20
N VAL A 90 11.92 47.71 24.64
CA VAL A 90 11.83 46.24 24.68
C VAL A 90 10.90 45.85 25.82
N LYS A 91 9.92 44.98 25.54
CA LYS A 91 9.01 44.46 26.57
C LYS A 91 9.79 43.75 27.67
N SER A 92 9.32 43.88 28.90
CA SER A 92 9.91 43.21 30.08
C SER A 92 10.16 41.70 29.89
N LYS A 93 9.25 40.99 29.23
CA LYS A 93 9.35 39.55 28.93
C LYS A 93 10.47 39.20 27.94
N SER A 94 10.86 40.14 27.08
CA SER A 94 11.90 39.95 26.06
C SER A 94 13.30 40.36 26.52
N ARG A 95 13.43 40.89 27.75
CA ARG A 95 14.72 41.26 28.32
C ARG A 95 15.73 40.11 28.31
N GLY A 96 15.29 38.90 28.66
CA GLY A 96 16.15 37.70 28.65
C GLY A 96 16.67 37.34 27.26
N SER A 97 15.88 37.58 26.19
CA SER A 97 16.32 37.38 24.81
C SER A 97 17.40 38.39 24.42
N VAL A 98 17.26 39.66 24.81
CA VAL A 98 18.28 40.70 24.58
C VAL A 98 19.57 40.40 25.34
N GLU A 99 19.47 39.96 26.61
CA GLU A 99 20.62 39.51 27.41
C GLU A 99 21.32 38.30 26.75
N SER A 100 20.56 37.36 26.19
CA SER A 100 21.09 36.20 25.45
C SER A 100 21.82 36.64 24.18
N VAL A 101 21.25 37.54 23.38
CA VAL A 101 21.91 38.10 22.18
C VAL A 101 23.19 38.84 22.57
N ALA A 102 23.14 39.68 23.60
CA ALA A 102 24.29 40.41 24.10
C ALA A 102 25.42 39.47 24.56
N SER A 103 25.06 38.40 25.29
CA SER A 103 26.03 37.38 25.73
C SER A 103 26.64 36.60 24.57
N LEU A 104 25.84 36.17 23.58
CA LEU A 104 26.31 35.39 22.42
C LEU A 104 27.20 36.22 21.49
N LEU A 105 26.92 37.52 21.35
CA LEU A 105 27.72 38.46 20.56
C LEU A 105 28.88 39.08 21.34
N GLY A 106 28.97 38.90 22.67
CA GLY A 106 29.99 39.52 23.50
C GLY A 106 29.89 41.05 23.57
N LEU A 107 28.68 41.61 23.53
CA LEU A 107 28.40 43.04 23.57
C LEU A 107 27.66 43.45 24.86
N PRO A 108 27.77 44.71 25.32
CA PRO A 108 26.97 45.19 26.44
C PRO A 108 25.47 45.23 26.11
N PHE A 109 24.62 44.91 27.10
CA PHE A 109 23.16 44.93 26.97
C PHE A 109 22.63 46.24 26.38
N ASP A 110 23.09 47.38 26.90
CA ASP A 110 22.61 48.70 26.48
C ASP A 110 22.94 48.98 25.00
N THR A 111 24.08 48.51 24.51
CA THR A 111 24.48 48.68 23.10
C THR A 111 23.52 47.93 22.18
N VAL A 112 23.16 46.70 22.54
CA VAL A 112 22.22 45.87 21.78
C VAL A 112 20.79 46.43 21.86
N ASN A 113 20.35 46.83 23.06
CA ASN A 113 19.03 47.41 23.29
C ASN A 113 18.83 48.70 22.49
N THR A 114 19.77 49.65 22.56
CA THR A 114 19.70 50.91 21.81
C THR A 114 19.75 50.71 20.30
N ALA A 115 20.46 49.69 19.81
CA ALA A 115 20.51 49.37 18.39
C ALA A 115 19.15 48.95 17.82
N PHE A 116 18.31 48.28 18.62
CA PHE A 116 16.95 47.89 18.21
C PHE A 116 15.91 49.00 18.36
N THR A 117 16.07 49.89 19.35
CA THR A 117 15.07 50.94 19.65
C THR A 117 15.36 52.28 18.97
N SER A 118 16.51 52.44 18.32
CA SER A 118 16.87 53.67 17.62
C SER A 118 17.72 53.41 16.39
N ARG A 119 17.72 54.37 15.46
CA ARG A 119 18.66 54.44 14.33
C ARG A 119 19.42 55.75 14.33
N THR A 120 20.62 55.70 13.78
CA THR A 120 21.45 56.88 13.56
C THR A 120 21.37 57.32 12.10
N ILE A 121 21.05 58.59 11.85
CA ILE A 121 21.16 59.21 10.53
C ILE A 121 22.24 60.28 10.57
N HIS A 122 23.12 60.27 9.56
CA HIS A 122 24.13 61.30 9.38
C HIS A 122 23.63 62.29 8.32
N VAL A 123 23.25 63.50 8.75
CA VAL A 123 22.79 64.57 7.84
C VAL A 123 23.79 65.72 7.92
N ARG A 124 24.45 66.05 6.80
CA ARG A 124 25.38 67.20 6.68
C ARG A 124 26.48 67.27 7.75
N GLY A 125 26.94 66.11 8.27
CA GLY A 125 27.99 66.03 9.28
C GLY A 125 27.49 66.01 10.73
N GLU A 126 26.19 66.15 10.98
CA GLU A 126 25.58 65.97 12.31
C GLU A 126 24.95 64.56 12.44
N GLU A 127 25.18 63.93 13.58
CA GLU A 127 24.62 62.62 13.94
C GLU A 127 23.27 62.83 14.65
N THR A 128 22.17 62.40 14.04
CA THR A 128 20.83 62.49 14.63
C THR A 128 20.33 61.09 14.99
N HIS A 129 19.93 60.90 16.25
CA HIS A 129 19.31 59.67 16.73
C HIS A 129 17.80 59.76 16.56
N ILE A 130 17.21 58.82 15.83
CA ILE A 130 15.78 58.71 15.61
C ILE A 130 15.29 57.43 16.29
N LEU A 131 14.33 57.57 17.19
CA LEU A 131 13.71 56.43 17.87
C LEU A 131 12.84 55.64 16.88
N HIS A 132 12.89 54.31 16.99
CA HIS A 132 12.03 53.42 16.23
C HIS A 132 10.66 53.36 16.87
N LYS A 133 9.60 53.38 16.05
CA LYS A 133 8.29 52.92 16.50
C LYS A 133 8.29 51.40 16.67
N PRO A 134 7.34 50.81 17.42
CA PRO A 134 7.35 49.37 17.67
C PRO A 134 7.41 48.51 16.39
N HIS A 135 6.71 48.92 15.32
CA HIS A 135 6.76 48.25 14.03
C HIS A 135 8.16 48.31 13.39
N ASP A 136 8.74 49.52 13.31
CA ASP A 136 10.08 49.74 12.74
C ASP A 136 11.16 48.96 13.51
N ALA A 137 10.99 48.80 14.82
CA ALA A 137 11.91 48.04 15.67
C ALA A 137 11.86 46.52 15.38
N VAL A 138 10.66 45.97 15.14
CA VAL A 138 10.48 44.58 14.69
C VAL A 138 11.13 44.37 13.34
N GLU A 139 10.88 45.26 12.38
CA GLU A 139 11.51 45.20 11.05
C GLU A 139 13.03 45.26 11.13
N ALA A 140 13.56 46.14 11.99
CA ALA A 140 14.99 46.27 12.21
C ALA A 140 15.61 44.98 12.79
N ALA A 141 14.92 44.33 13.73
CA ALA A 141 15.32 43.04 14.28
C ALA A 141 15.33 41.94 13.22
N ASP A 142 14.27 41.86 12.41
CA ASP A 142 14.16 40.88 11.32
C ASP A 142 15.22 41.12 10.24
N ALA A 143 15.55 42.38 9.92
CA ALA A 143 16.62 42.74 9.00
C ALA A 143 18.01 42.35 9.54
N LEU A 144 18.26 42.53 10.85
CA LEU A 144 19.50 42.10 11.49
C LEU A 144 19.65 40.58 11.46
N ALA A 145 18.59 39.84 11.80
CA ALA A 145 18.57 38.39 11.75
C ALA A 145 18.92 37.86 10.35
N LYS A 146 18.29 38.41 9.30
CA LYS A 146 18.58 38.08 7.89
C LYS A 146 20.03 38.40 7.52
N ALA A 147 20.53 39.56 7.93
CA ALA A 147 21.90 39.98 7.63
C ALA A 147 22.96 39.10 8.32
N ILE A 148 22.75 38.72 9.59
CA ILE A 148 23.65 37.80 10.32
C ILE A 148 23.70 36.46 9.60
N PHE A 149 22.55 35.85 9.33
CA PHE A 149 22.49 34.53 8.71
C PHE A 149 23.00 34.54 7.26
N GLY A 150 22.60 35.53 6.47
CA GLY A 150 23.01 35.66 5.07
C GLY A 150 24.52 35.88 4.91
N ASN A 151 25.10 36.83 5.66
CA ASN A 151 26.54 37.08 5.58
C ASN A 151 27.36 35.89 6.12
N LEU A 152 26.87 35.22 7.17
CA LEU A 152 27.50 34.00 7.70
C LEU A 152 27.50 32.89 6.65
N PHE A 153 26.38 32.68 5.96
CA PHE A 153 26.27 31.70 4.89
C PHE A 153 27.22 32.01 3.72
N ASP A 154 27.26 33.27 3.27
CA ASP A 154 28.21 33.72 2.24
C ASP A 154 29.68 33.48 2.65
N TRP A 155 30.01 33.73 3.93
CA TRP A 155 31.33 33.47 4.47
C TRP A 155 31.64 31.96 4.52
N LEU A 156 30.68 31.13 4.93
CA LEU A 156 30.81 29.67 4.93
C LEU A 156 31.09 29.14 3.51
N VAL A 157 30.34 29.60 2.50
CA VAL A 157 30.56 29.20 1.10
C VAL A 157 31.97 29.58 0.65
N LYS A 158 32.44 30.80 0.95
CA LYS A 158 33.82 31.22 0.62
C LYS A 158 34.86 30.34 1.32
N ARG A 159 34.65 30.02 2.59
CA ARG A 159 35.56 29.19 3.38
C ARG A 159 35.63 27.76 2.85
N ILE A 160 34.48 27.18 2.49
CA ILE A 160 34.38 25.87 1.85
C ILE A 160 35.10 25.90 0.50
N ASN A 161 34.84 26.90 -0.34
CA ASN A 161 35.52 27.07 -1.63
C ASN A 161 37.04 27.10 -1.46
N SER A 162 37.57 27.87 -0.51
CA SER A 162 39.02 27.88 -0.23
C SER A 162 39.56 26.55 0.30
N ALA A 163 38.75 25.74 0.97
CA ALA A 163 39.16 24.43 1.49
C ALA A 163 39.17 23.34 0.41
N VAL A 164 38.35 23.49 -0.65
CA VAL A 164 38.26 22.55 -1.77
C VAL A 164 38.97 23.02 -3.05
N ASP A 165 39.49 24.25 -3.06
CA ASP A 165 40.19 24.80 -4.22
C ASP A 165 41.60 24.20 -4.36
N PHE A 166 41.72 23.22 -5.24
CA PHE A 166 42.97 22.60 -5.66
C PHE A 166 43.34 22.96 -7.10
N THR A 167 42.71 23.99 -7.69
CA THR A 167 42.77 24.21 -9.14
C THR A 167 44.06 24.90 -9.59
N GLN A 168 44.70 24.32 -10.63
CA GLN A 168 45.71 25.00 -11.44
C GLN A 168 45.00 25.81 -12.54
N ALA A 169 45.61 26.92 -12.96
CA ALA A 169 45.09 27.74 -14.06
C ALA A 169 44.92 26.89 -15.35
N ASN A 170 43.75 27.00 -16.01
CA ASN A 170 43.33 26.29 -17.24
C ASN A 170 42.90 24.81 -17.12
N SER A 171 42.37 24.38 -15.96
CA SER A 171 41.73 23.06 -15.84
C SER A 171 40.33 23.03 -16.46
N LEU A 172 39.95 21.90 -17.07
CA LEU A 172 38.56 21.60 -17.42
C LEU A 172 37.76 21.35 -16.13
N PHE A 173 36.50 21.76 -16.09
CA PHE A 173 35.62 21.52 -14.94
C PHE A 173 34.27 20.97 -15.38
N ILE A 174 33.60 20.28 -14.47
CA ILE A 174 32.20 19.86 -14.62
C ILE A 174 31.37 20.78 -13.72
N GLY A 175 30.53 21.60 -14.34
CA GLY A 175 29.58 22.44 -13.62
C GLY A 175 28.29 21.69 -13.35
N VAL A 176 27.89 21.60 -12.08
CA VAL A 176 26.56 21.08 -11.69
C VAL A 176 25.74 22.26 -11.20
N LEU A 177 24.66 22.59 -11.93
CA LEU A 177 23.74 23.65 -11.57
C LEU A 177 22.45 23.03 -11.02
N ASP A 178 22.30 23.09 -9.71
CA ASP A 178 21.06 22.72 -9.01
C ASP A 178 20.27 24.00 -8.70
N ILE A 179 19.09 24.12 -9.31
CA ILE A 179 18.24 25.30 -9.18
C ILE A 179 16.79 24.88 -9.01
N PHE A 180 16.00 25.76 -8.40
CA PHE A 180 14.55 25.61 -8.36
C PHE A 180 13.97 25.58 -9.78
N GLY A 181 13.09 24.62 -10.02
CA GLY A 181 12.26 24.61 -11.23
C GLY A 181 11.32 25.80 -11.27
N PHE A 182 10.56 25.91 -12.35
CA PHE A 182 9.54 26.95 -12.50
C PHE A 182 8.47 26.83 -11.38
N GLU A 183 8.19 27.93 -10.68
CA GLU A 183 7.27 27.95 -9.53
C GLU A 183 5.96 28.67 -9.88
N ILE A 184 4.83 28.00 -9.59
CA ILE A 184 3.48 28.57 -9.71
C ILE A 184 2.70 28.18 -8.45
N PHE A 185 2.57 29.12 -7.52
CA PHE A 185 1.78 28.98 -6.30
C PHE A 185 0.46 29.77 -6.39
N GLU A 186 -0.42 29.57 -5.40
CA GLU A 186 -1.66 30.35 -5.25
C GLU A 186 -1.37 31.86 -5.12
N THR A 187 -0.29 32.21 -4.41
CA THR A 187 0.19 33.59 -4.28
C THR A 187 1.69 33.64 -4.58
N ASN A 188 2.07 34.22 -5.72
CA ASN A 188 3.47 34.38 -6.12
C ASN A 188 3.97 35.77 -5.75
N SER A 189 5.17 35.87 -5.17
CA SER A 189 5.76 37.15 -4.76
C SER A 189 7.09 37.43 -5.49
N PHE A 190 7.90 38.35 -4.98
CA PHE A 190 9.14 38.81 -5.59
C PHE A 190 10.16 37.67 -5.77
N GLU A 191 10.19 36.73 -4.81
CA GLU A 191 11.04 35.55 -4.84
C GLU A 191 10.70 34.64 -6.03
N GLN A 192 9.41 34.35 -6.23
CA GLN A 192 8.93 33.58 -7.39
C GLN A 192 9.24 34.28 -8.71
N LEU A 193 9.16 35.62 -8.77
CA LEU A 193 9.54 36.36 -9.98
C LEU A 193 11.02 36.17 -10.31
N CYS A 194 11.91 36.21 -9.32
CA CYS A 194 13.34 35.96 -9.50
C CYS A 194 13.64 34.51 -9.94
N ILE A 195 12.94 33.53 -9.35
CA ILE A 195 13.06 32.10 -9.71
C ILE A 195 12.58 31.87 -11.15
N ASN A 196 11.41 32.38 -11.51
CA ASN A 196 10.85 32.21 -12.86
C ASN A 196 11.68 32.95 -13.91
N PHE A 197 12.23 34.13 -13.60
CA PHE A 197 13.18 34.83 -14.46
C PHE A 197 14.47 34.02 -14.72
N THR A 198 14.98 33.32 -13.71
CA THR A 198 16.14 32.42 -13.88
C THR A 198 15.82 31.25 -14.80
N ASN A 199 14.66 30.63 -14.60
CA ASN A 199 14.19 29.54 -15.46
C ASN A 199 13.98 30.03 -16.91
N GLU A 200 13.44 31.22 -17.10
CA GLU A 200 13.27 31.85 -18.42
C GLU A 200 14.62 31.99 -19.16
N LYS A 201 15.68 32.45 -18.46
CA LYS A 201 17.03 32.56 -19.04
C LYS A 201 17.64 31.21 -19.40
N LEU A 202 17.50 30.22 -18.53
CA LEU A 202 18.01 28.88 -18.77
C LEU A 202 17.25 28.18 -19.90
N GLN A 203 15.95 28.45 -20.04
CA GLN A 203 15.14 27.95 -21.14
C GLN A 203 15.59 28.57 -22.48
N GLN A 204 15.89 29.88 -22.51
CA GLN A 204 16.43 30.51 -23.72
C GLN A 204 17.79 29.90 -24.12
N HIS A 205 18.66 29.62 -23.14
CA HIS A 205 19.91 28.91 -23.39
C HIS A 205 19.68 27.49 -23.88
N PHE A 206 18.77 26.72 -23.25
CA PHE A 206 18.38 25.38 -23.69
C PHE A 206 17.91 25.35 -25.14
N ASN A 207 16.99 26.25 -25.50
CA ASN A 207 16.49 26.37 -26.86
C ASN A 207 17.69 26.61 -27.80
N LYS A 208 18.46 27.67 -27.58
CA LYS A 208 19.60 28.05 -28.43
C LYS A 208 20.64 26.94 -28.59
N SER A 209 21.02 26.27 -27.51
CA SER A 209 22.04 25.22 -27.54
C SER A 209 21.53 23.94 -28.21
N THR A 210 20.30 23.53 -27.92
CA THR A 210 19.65 22.38 -28.59
C THR A 210 19.53 22.60 -30.10
N PHE A 211 19.16 23.81 -30.54
CA PHE A 211 19.10 24.13 -31.97
C PHE A 211 20.47 24.09 -32.64
N LYS A 212 21.47 24.73 -32.03
CA LYS A 212 22.83 24.74 -32.58
C LYS A 212 23.42 23.34 -32.70
N GLU A 213 23.18 22.48 -31.71
CA GLU A 213 23.64 21.09 -31.73
C GLU A 213 22.98 20.33 -32.89
N GLU A 214 21.66 20.48 -33.06
CA GLU A 214 20.92 19.81 -34.13
C GLU A 214 21.33 20.31 -35.53
N GLU A 215 21.51 21.63 -35.70
CA GLU A 215 22.02 22.22 -36.95
C GLU A 215 23.46 21.75 -37.24
N SER A 216 24.31 21.66 -36.22
CA SER A 216 25.69 21.19 -36.35
C SER A 216 25.74 19.74 -36.86
N VAL A 217 24.86 18.87 -36.36
CA VAL A 217 24.74 17.47 -36.86
C VAL A 217 24.33 17.45 -38.34
N TYR A 218 23.36 18.26 -38.74
CA TYR A 218 22.92 18.28 -40.14
C TYR A 218 23.98 18.85 -41.07
N GLN A 219 24.72 19.86 -40.63
CA GLN A 219 25.85 20.43 -41.35
C GLN A 219 26.99 19.41 -41.47
N SER A 220 27.31 18.67 -40.41
CA SER A 220 28.37 17.65 -40.46
C SER A 220 28.01 16.46 -41.34
N GLU A 221 26.72 16.13 -41.46
CA GLU A 221 26.22 15.07 -42.32
C GLU A 221 25.94 15.53 -43.76
N GLY A 222 26.08 16.83 -44.07
CA GLY A 222 25.91 17.37 -45.43
C GLY A 222 24.49 17.29 -45.97
N ILE A 223 23.47 17.18 -45.09
CA ILE A 223 22.07 17.01 -45.51
C ILE A 223 21.33 18.35 -45.62
N GLN A 224 20.33 18.40 -46.50
CA GLN A 224 19.42 19.54 -46.57
C GLN A 224 18.41 19.46 -45.41
N TYR A 225 18.25 20.58 -44.69
CA TYR A 225 17.31 20.68 -43.59
C TYR A 225 16.58 22.02 -43.61
N ASP A 226 15.30 22.00 -43.24
CA ASP A 226 14.50 23.21 -43.03
C ASP A 226 14.76 23.77 -41.64
N LYS A 227 14.82 25.10 -41.51
CA LYS A 227 14.89 25.75 -40.20
C LYS A 227 13.60 25.49 -39.43
N VAL A 228 13.71 24.80 -38.31
CA VAL A 228 12.58 24.50 -37.42
C VAL A 228 12.11 25.79 -36.73
N PRO A 229 10.84 26.21 -36.89
CA PRO A 229 10.30 27.34 -36.14
C PRO A 229 10.16 26.99 -34.66
N PHE A 230 10.59 27.89 -33.78
CA PHE A 230 10.49 27.71 -32.33
C PHE A 230 9.94 28.93 -31.61
N ILE A 231 9.48 28.71 -30.38
CA ILE A 231 8.95 29.77 -29.52
C ILE A 231 10.14 30.46 -28.86
N ASP A 232 10.50 31.64 -29.37
CA ASP A 232 11.54 32.49 -28.79
C ASP A 232 10.99 33.20 -27.56
N ASN A 233 11.59 32.93 -26.40
CA ASN A 233 11.17 33.53 -25.13
C ASN A 233 11.98 34.78 -24.76
N GLN A 234 12.81 35.29 -25.68
CA GLN A 234 13.51 36.57 -25.55
C GLN A 234 12.59 37.78 -25.24
N PRO A 235 11.37 37.91 -25.79
CA PRO A 235 10.47 39.02 -25.44
C PRO A 235 10.14 39.10 -23.94
N ILE A 236 9.95 37.94 -23.29
CA ILE A 236 9.66 37.86 -21.84
C ILE A 236 10.90 38.30 -21.04
N LEU A 237 12.09 37.85 -21.44
CA LEU A 237 13.35 38.28 -20.82
C LEU A 237 13.54 39.79 -20.96
N ASP A 238 13.27 40.33 -22.15
CA ASP A 238 13.36 41.75 -22.42
C ASP A 238 12.41 42.56 -21.52
N MET A 239 11.17 42.08 -21.34
CA MET A 239 10.19 42.70 -20.43
C MET A 239 10.68 42.70 -18.97
N ILE A 240 11.33 41.64 -18.49
CA ILE A 240 11.76 41.55 -17.09
C ILE A 240 13.03 42.39 -16.81
N GLU A 241 14.03 42.33 -17.69
CA GLU A 241 15.37 42.85 -17.38
C GLU A 241 15.92 43.94 -18.31
N LYS A 242 15.36 44.19 -19.50
CA LYS A 242 15.99 45.11 -20.47
C LYS A 242 16.08 46.53 -19.94
N LYS A 243 17.25 47.16 -20.05
CA LYS A 243 17.41 48.57 -19.70
C LYS A 243 16.81 49.47 -20.81
N PRO A 244 16.17 50.60 -20.47
CA PRO A 244 15.92 51.12 -19.12
C PRO A 244 14.55 50.72 -18.53
N MET A 245 13.73 49.94 -19.24
CA MET A 245 12.29 49.83 -18.96
C MET A 245 11.82 48.45 -18.49
N GLY A 246 12.73 47.55 -18.12
CA GLY A 246 12.35 46.23 -17.62
C GLY A 246 11.75 46.30 -16.21
N ILE A 247 10.87 45.35 -15.88
CA ILE A 247 10.13 45.28 -14.60
C ILE A 247 11.07 45.43 -13.38
N LEU A 248 12.21 44.73 -13.37
CA LEU A 248 13.19 44.81 -12.28
C LEU A 248 13.91 46.16 -12.23
N ILE A 249 14.15 46.81 -13.39
CA ILE A 249 14.75 48.16 -13.42
C ILE A 249 13.78 49.19 -12.84
N LEU A 250 12.50 49.12 -13.24
CA LEU A 250 11.47 50.01 -12.74
C LEU A 250 11.30 49.87 -11.21
N LEU A 251 11.46 48.65 -10.68
CA LEU A 251 11.43 48.40 -9.24
C LEU A 251 12.63 49.05 -8.53
N ASP A 252 13.83 48.88 -9.08
CA ASP A 252 15.05 49.49 -8.55
C ASP A 252 15.02 51.03 -8.59
N GLU A 253 14.30 51.61 -9.55
CA GLU A 253 14.08 53.05 -9.66
C GLU A 253 13.08 53.55 -8.63
N GLU A 254 11.95 52.85 -8.41
CA GLU A 254 10.92 53.29 -7.47
C GLU A 254 11.43 53.30 -6.02
N ILE A 255 12.29 52.34 -5.64
CA ILE A 255 12.91 52.27 -4.30
C ILE A 255 13.78 53.49 -3.99
N ARG A 256 14.32 54.14 -5.03
CA ARG A 256 15.18 55.33 -4.86
C ARG A 256 14.37 56.60 -4.67
N LEU A 257 13.06 56.56 -4.91
CA LEU A 257 12.19 57.71 -4.75
C LEU A 257 11.80 57.87 -3.27
N PRO A 258 11.85 59.08 -2.70
CA PRO A 258 11.50 59.32 -1.29
C PRO A 258 10.07 58.92 -0.88
N ARG A 259 9.18 58.75 -1.86
CA ARG A 259 7.77 58.32 -1.69
C ARG A 259 7.38 57.26 -2.72
N GLY A 260 8.29 56.33 -3.01
CA GLY A 260 7.97 55.15 -3.81
C GLY A 260 6.89 54.30 -3.14
N SER A 261 6.01 53.68 -3.92
CA SER A 261 5.01 52.69 -3.45
C SER A 261 4.89 51.54 -4.44
N ASP A 262 4.51 50.35 -3.96
CA ASP A 262 4.28 49.18 -4.82
C ASP A 262 3.19 49.47 -5.86
N ASP A 263 2.11 50.16 -5.49
CA ASP A 263 1.03 50.58 -6.39
C ASP A 263 1.52 51.47 -7.54
N ARG A 264 2.45 52.39 -7.24
CA ARG A 264 2.99 53.31 -8.24
C ARG A 264 3.95 52.60 -9.18
N TRP A 265 4.75 51.69 -8.65
CA TRP A 265 5.59 50.80 -9.46
C TRP A 265 4.73 49.95 -10.40
N LEU A 266 3.68 49.31 -9.88
CA LEU A 266 2.79 48.46 -10.68
C LEU A 266 2.06 49.26 -11.76
N SER A 267 1.54 50.44 -11.43
CA SER A 267 0.90 51.34 -12.41
C SER A 267 1.85 51.74 -13.55
N LYS A 268 3.12 52.00 -13.23
CA LYS A 268 4.17 52.27 -14.23
C LYS A 268 4.44 51.06 -15.11
N CYS A 269 4.52 49.86 -14.54
CA CYS A 269 4.71 48.62 -15.28
C CYS A 269 3.54 48.37 -16.24
N GLY A 270 2.30 48.46 -15.76
CA GLY A 270 1.10 48.31 -16.59
C GLY A 270 1.05 49.29 -17.76
N THR A 271 1.32 50.58 -17.50
CA THR A 271 1.36 51.59 -18.57
C THR A 271 2.46 51.31 -19.60
N ARG A 272 3.62 50.82 -19.15
CA ARG A 272 4.79 50.60 -20.02
C ARG A 272 4.67 49.35 -20.88
N HIS A 273 4.12 48.27 -20.30
CA HIS A 273 4.10 46.93 -20.88
C HIS A 273 2.72 46.54 -21.44
N ALA A 274 1.70 47.39 -21.38
CA ALA A 274 0.36 47.10 -21.91
C ALA A 274 0.31 46.66 -23.39
N ALA A 275 1.28 47.07 -24.20
CA ALA A 275 1.38 46.66 -25.61
C ALA A 275 2.09 45.31 -25.83
N ASP A 276 2.70 44.75 -24.78
CA ASP A 276 3.41 43.48 -24.83
C ASP A 276 2.40 42.32 -24.69
N ALA A 277 2.44 41.36 -25.62
CA ALA A 277 1.54 40.20 -25.58
C ALA A 277 1.76 39.32 -24.34
N ASN A 278 2.94 39.40 -23.72
CA ASN A 278 3.28 38.66 -22.52
C ASN A 278 2.83 39.34 -21.21
N TRP A 279 2.38 40.60 -21.26
CA TRP A 279 1.78 41.30 -20.13
C TRP A 279 0.26 41.16 -20.17
N ILE A 280 -0.33 40.56 -19.13
CA ILE A 280 -1.77 40.39 -19.03
C ILE A 280 -2.29 41.31 -17.94
N ASP A 281 -3.01 42.34 -18.37
CA ASP A 281 -3.62 43.31 -17.46
C ASP A 281 -4.80 42.66 -16.71
N ALA A 282 -4.91 42.94 -15.41
CA ALA A 282 -6.03 42.44 -14.62
C ALA A 282 -7.27 43.26 -15.01
N ALA A 283 -8.18 42.66 -15.78
CA ALA A 283 -9.40 43.31 -16.29
C ALA A 283 -10.40 43.75 -15.18
N ASN A 284 -10.03 43.71 -13.90
CA ASN A 284 -10.91 43.95 -12.77
C ASN A 284 -10.28 44.95 -11.78
N ASP A 285 -10.93 46.12 -11.63
CA ASP A 285 -10.55 47.26 -10.77
C ASP A 285 -10.36 46.90 -9.26
N GLN A 286 -10.74 45.69 -8.85
CA GLN A 286 -10.64 45.20 -7.47
C GLN A 286 -9.28 44.56 -7.11
N ALA A 287 -8.41 44.26 -8.09
CA ALA A 287 -7.11 43.61 -7.86
C ALA A 287 -5.92 44.54 -8.12
N ARG A 288 -5.93 45.75 -7.52
CA ARG A 288 -4.90 46.79 -7.71
C ARG A 288 -3.46 46.39 -7.36
N THR A 289 -3.27 45.27 -6.68
CA THR A 289 -1.97 44.77 -6.21
C THR A 289 -1.50 43.51 -6.96
N MET A 290 -2.13 43.14 -8.07
CA MET A 290 -1.80 41.91 -8.81
C MET A 290 -1.44 42.21 -10.27
N PHE A 291 -0.47 41.47 -10.81
CA PHE A 291 -0.14 41.49 -12.24
C PHE A 291 0.16 40.11 -12.76
N THR A 292 0.02 39.90 -14.07
CA THR A 292 0.17 38.58 -14.68
C THR A 292 1.15 38.62 -15.84
N ILE A 293 2.09 37.68 -15.84
CA ILE A 293 3.05 37.46 -16.94
C ILE A 293 2.74 36.12 -17.62
N GLN A 294 2.69 36.13 -18.95
CA GLN A 294 2.67 34.92 -19.77
C GLN A 294 4.10 34.44 -20.00
N HIS A 295 4.57 33.52 -19.17
CA HIS A 295 5.86 32.84 -19.31
C HIS A 295 5.80 31.71 -20.35
N TYR A 296 6.96 31.14 -20.71
CA TYR A 296 7.02 29.95 -21.58
C TYR A 296 6.28 28.76 -20.96
N ALA A 297 6.37 28.61 -19.63
CA ALA A 297 5.70 27.56 -18.89
C ALA A 297 4.19 27.79 -18.79
N GLY A 298 3.73 29.04 -18.74
CA GLY A 298 2.32 29.34 -18.59
C GLY A 298 2.07 30.72 -18.00
N ARG A 299 0.80 30.96 -17.66
CA ARG A 299 0.37 32.22 -17.05
C ARG A 299 0.67 32.19 -15.55
N VAL A 300 1.42 33.18 -15.05
CA VAL A 300 1.73 33.33 -13.63
C VAL A 300 1.24 34.68 -13.12
N GLN A 301 0.44 34.66 -12.06
CA GLN A 301 -0.05 35.85 -11.37
C GLN A 301 0.80 36.14 -10.15
N TYR A 302 1.28 37.38 -10.03
CA TYR A 302 2.14 37.87 -8.96
C TYR A 302 1.42 38.95 -8.14
N SER A 303 1.59 38.92 -6.81
CA SER A 303 1.19 40.00 -5.91
C SER A 303 2.34 40.99 -5.77
N SER A 304 2.11 42.27 -6.09
CA SER A 304 3.08 43.35 -5.93
C SER A 304 3.29 43.77 -4.47
N GLU A 305 2.47 43.28 -3.55
CA GLU A 305 2.54 43.65 -2.13
C GLU A 305 3.89 43.27 -1.51
N GLY A 306 4.59 44.28 -0.97
CA GLY A 306 5.89 44.12 -0.32
C GLY A 306 7.06 43.97 -1.29
N PHE A 307 6.87 44.15 -2.61
CA PHE A 307 7.95 44.01 -3.59
C PHE A 307 9.12 44.97 -3.35
N MET A 308 8.82 46.25 -3.11
CA MET A 308 9.86 47.23 -2.84
C MET A 308 10.62 46.93 -1.55
N GLU A 309 9.93 46.52 -0.49
CA GLU A 309 10.54 46.21 0.80
C GLU A 309 11.49 45.02 0.66
N LYS A 310 10.99 43.92 0.07
CA LYS A 310 11.77 42.72 -0.23
C LYS A 310 12.98 43.01 -1.11
N ASN A 311 12.86 43.92 -2.06
CA ASN A 311 13.96 44.28 -2.95
C ASN A 311 14.96 45.28 -2.31
N LYS A 312 14.56 46.02 -1.27
CA LYS A 312 15.42 46.99 -0.57
C LYS A 312 16.45 46.30 0.32
N ASP A 313 16.04 45.25 1.03
CA ASP A 313 16.88 44.35 1.85
C ASP A 313 18.06 45.05 2.56
N ALA A 314 17.76 46.12 3.32
CA ALA A 314 18.76 47.03 3.85
C ALA A 314 18.78 47.05 5.40
N LEU A 315 19.89 46.63 5.98
CA LEU A 315 20.17 46.76 7.41
C LEU A 315 20.49 48.22 7.77
N TYR A 316 19.97 48.71 8.90
CA TYR A 316 20.33 50.04 9.40
C TYR A 316 21.83 50.13 9.75
N ARG A 317 22.44 51.28 9.47
CA ARG A 317 23.88 51.50 9.64
C ARG A 317 24.36 51.24 11.08
N ASN A 318 23.61 51.71 12.08
CA ASN A 318 23.95 51.50 13.49
C ASN A 318 23.98 50.02 13.87
N MET A 319 23.08 49.19 13.33
CA MET A 319 23.08 47.75 13.54
C MET A 319 24.26 47.06 12.85
N TYR A 320 24.61 47.51 11.63
CA TYR A 320 25.80 47.04 10.94
C TYR A 320 27.09 47.40 11.70
N ASP A 321 27.17 48.64 12.18
CA ASP A 321 28.30 49.14 12.98
C ASP A 321 28.40 48.39 14.32
N MET A 322 27.27 48.04 14.95
CA MET A 322 27.23 47.17 16.13
C MET A 322 27.83 45.79 15.83
N MET A 323 27.42 45.14 14.74
CA MET A 323 27.99 43.84 14.34
C MET A 323 29.49 43.93 14.02
N SER A 324 29.93 45.03 13.42
CA SER A 324 31.35 45.28 13.12
C SER A 324 32.22 45.44 14.37
N ARG A 325 31.61 45.79 15.52
CA ARG A 325 32.26 45.98 16.83
C ARG A 325 32.29 44.73 17.70
N VAL A 326 31.61 43.65 17.31
CA VAL A 326 31.65 42.35 18.01
C VAL A 326 33.11 41.92 18.19
N PRO A 327 33.55 41.57 19.43
CA PRO A 327 34.95 41.29 19.74
C PRO A 327 35.38 39.88 19.29
N HIS A 328 35.08 39.50 18.05
CA HIS A 328 35.50 38.24 17.45
C HIS A 328 36.12 38.48 16.07
N PRO A 329 37.34 37.97 15.78
CA PRO A 329 38.05 38.24 14.52
C PRO A 329 37.22 37.88 13.29
N LEU A 330 36.58 36.71 13.29
CA LEU A 330 35.77 36.25 12.16
C LEU A 330 34.51 37.10 11.92
N THR A 331 33.94 37.73 12.96
CA THR A 331 32.78 38.62 12.76
C THR A 331 33.17 39.85 11.94
N ARG A 332 34.41 40.32 12.01
CA ARG A 332 34.89 41.45 11.19
C ARG A 332 35.10 41.07 9.72
N GLU A 333 35.28 39.78 9.41
CA GLU A 333 35.29 39.31 8.02
C GLU A 333 33.88 39.28 7.43
N VAL A 334 32.89 38.92 8.26
CA VAL A 334 31.47 38.86 7.91
C VAL A 334 30.84 40.27 7.84
N PHE A 335 31.22 41.15 8.77
CA PHE A 335 30.78 42.54 8.89
C PHE A 335 32.01 43.48 8.88
N PRO A 336 32.62 43.71 7.70
CA PRO A 336 33.74 44.64 7.59
C PRO A 336 33.33 46.09 7.84
N PRO A 337 34.13 46.93 8.53
CA PRO A 337 33.79 48.33 8.79
C PRO A 337 33.42 49.09 7.51
N MET A 338 32.28 49.80 7.50
CA MET A 338 31.87 50.59 6.34
C MET A 338 32.65 51.91 6.21
N ASP A 339 33.01 52.27 4.98
CA ASP A 339 33.57 53.59 4.64
C ASP A 339 32.60 54.73 5.05
N ALA A 340 33.14 55.91 5.39
CA ALA A 340 32.33 57.07 5.81
C ALA A 340 31.32 57.55 4.74
N ASN A 341 31.60 57.30 3.46
CA ASN A 341 30.70 57.59 2.34
C ASN A 341 29.75 56.40 2.11
N PRO A 342 28.42 56.59 2.21
CA PRO A 342 27.46 55.52 1.92
C PRO A 342 27.59 55.13 0.45
N ARG A 343 28.21 53.97 0.18
CA ARG A 343 28.14 53.35 -1.15
C ARG A 343 26.67 53.18 -1.49
N ARG A 344 26.31 53.50 -2.74
CA ARG A 344 24.96 53.35 -3.29
C ARG A 344 24.37 52.00 -2.86
N LEU A 345 23.26 52.02 -2.12
CA LEU A 345 22.50 50.82 -1.76
C LEU A 345 22.15 50.08 -3.06
N ARG A 346 22.69 48.87 -3.20
CA ARG A 346 22.33 47.95 -4.28
C ARG A 346 21.15 47.12 -3.81
N THR A 347 20.07 47.16 -4.57
CA THR A 347 18.87 46.35 -4.36
C THR A 347 19.18 44.87 -4.60
N LEU A 348 18.33 44.00 -4.06
CA LEU A 348 18.44 42.55 -4.26
C LEU A 348 18.34 42.20 -5.75
N GLY A 349 17.44 42.84 -6.49
CA GLY A 349 17.26 42.70 -7.94
C GLY A 349 18.50 43.10 -8.73
N GLU A 350 19.18 44.19 -8.38
CA GLU A 350 20.44 44.61 -9.03
C GLU A 350 21.56 43.59 -8.79
N LYS A 351 21.68 43.05 -7.56
CA LYS A 351 22.65 41.98 -7.22
C LYS A 351 22.33 40.69 -7.97
N PHE A 352 21.08 40.24 -7.91
CA PHE A 352 20.60 38.98 -8.49
C PHE A 352 20.83 38.94 -9.99
N ARG A 353 20.44 40.00 -10.71
CA ARG A 353 20.68 40.10 -12.15
C ARG A 353 22.16 40.07 -12.51
N GLY A 354 23.00 40.72 -11.71
CA GLY A 354 24.45 40.69 -11.89
C GLY A 354 25.02 39.27 -11.75
N GLN A 355 24.62 38.56 -10.69
CA GLN A 355 25.01 37.17 -10.44
C GLN A 355 24.51 36.23 -11.54
N LEU A 356 23.24 36.34 -11.93
CA LEU A 356 22.66 35.52 -12.99
C LEU A 356 23.33 35.75 -14.34
N LYS A 357 23.68 36.99 -14.67
CA LYS A 357 24.46 37.29 -15.88
C LYS A 357 25.84 36.64 -15.85
N ALA A 358 26.52 36.68 -14.71
CA ALA A 358 27.82 36.01 -14.54
C ALA A 358 27.70 34.49 -14.66
N LEU A 359 26.69 33.89 -14.03
CA LEU A 359 26.38 32.46 -14.15
C LEU A 359 26.13 32.05 -15.60
N MET A 360 25.26 32.77 -16.31
CA MET A 360 24.96 32.48 -17.71
C MET A 360 26.20 32.58 -18.60
N SER A 361 27.10 33.54 -18.33
CA SER A 361 28.37 33.62 -19.08
C SER A 361 29.26 32.40 -18.90
N THR A 362 29.25 31.78 -17.71
CA THR A 362 29.97 30.54 -17.44
C THR A 362 29.28 29.36 -18.13
N VAL A 363 27.95 29.27 -18.04
CA VAL A 363 27.16 28.19 -18.66
C VAL A 363 27.26 28.23 -20.19
N ASP A 364 27.19 29.42 -20.80
CA ASP A 364 27.31 29.63 -22.25
C ASP A 364 28.67 29.18 -22.82
N ALA A 365 29.70 29.10 -21.97
CA ALA A 365 31.05 28.66 -22.34
C ALA A 365 31.26 27.14 -22.17
N CYS A 366 30.29 26.42 -21.61
CA CYS A 366 30.34 24.98 -21.36
C CYS A 366 29.47 24.20 -22.33
N GLU A 367 29.71 22.89 -22.42
CA GLU A 367 28.78 21.96 -23.06
C GLU A 367 27.64 21.61 -22.08
N PRO A 368 26.36 21.85 -22.43
CA PRO A 368 25.27 21.66 -21.49
C PRO A 368 24.68 20.25 -21.54
N HIS A 369 24.43 19.70 -20.35
CA HIS A 369 23.61 18.50 -20.17
C HIS A 369 22.43 18.80 -19.25
N TYR A 370 21.23 18.36 -19.63
CA TYR A 370 19.99 18.70 -18.93
C TYR A 370 19.37 17.47 -18.25
N ILE A 371 19.09 17.58 -16.95
CA ILE A 371 18.33 16.59 -16.17
C ILE A 371 17.03 17.26 -15.72
N ARG A 372 15.88 16.73 -16.16
CA ARG A 372 14.55 17.22 -15.77
C ARG A 372 13.94 16.27 -14.75
N CYS A 373 13.85 16.71 -13.49
CA CYS A 373 13.25 15.95 -12.40
C CYS A 373 11.73 16.13 -12.40
N ILE A 374 10.96 15.04 -12.39
CA ILE A 374 9.49 15.07 -12.34
C ILE A 374 9.04 14.47 -11.01
N LYS A 375 8.23 15.21 -10.26
CA LYS A 375 7.61 14.74 -9.02
C LYS A 375 6.31 14.00 -9.36
N PRO A 376 6.21 12.68 -9.06
CA PRO A 376 5.08 11.88 -9.53
C PRO A 376 3.79 12.07 -8.72
N ASN A 377 3.85 12.61 -7.51
CA ASN A 377 2.69 12.90 -6.66
C ASN A 377 3.04 13.91 -5.54
N HIS A 378 2.06 14.66 -5.03
CA HIS A 378 2.26 15.58 -3.90
C HIS A 378 2.49 14.87 -2.55
N LYS A 379 2.01 13.62 -2.43
CA LYS A 379 2.02 12.84 -1.17
C LYS A 379 3.39 12.25 -0.81
N LYS A 380 4.41 12.43 -1.65
CA LYS A 380 5.76 11.87 -1.48
C LYS A 380 5.78 10.34 -1.35
N LYS A 381 4.85 9.63 -2.03
CA LYS A 381 4.73 8.17 -1.99
C LYS A 381 5.36 7.50 -3.21
N ALA A 382 6.05 6.37 -3.00
CA ALA A 382 6.51 5.52 -4.10
C ALA A 382 5.32 4.87 -4.84
N ASN A 383 5.51 4.52 -6.12
CA ASN A 383 4.52 3.82 -6.96
C ASN A 383 3.15 4.52 -7.09
N MET A 384 3.09 5.83 -6.84
CA MET A 384 1.89 6.64 -7.03
C MET A 384 2.15 7.70 -8.10
N PHE A 385 1.33 7.70 -9.15
CA PHE A 385 1.51 8.57 -10.33
C PHE A 385 0.24 9.41 -10.57
N GLU A 386 0.35 10.71 -10.32
CA GLU A 386 -0.71 11.70 -10.56
C GLU A 386 -0.47 12.34 -11.94
N ILE A 387 -1.25 11.87 -12.94
CA ILE A 387 -1.03 12.18 -14.36
C ILE A 387 -1.06 13.69 -14.63
N THR A 388 -2.06 14.42 -14.13
CA THR A 388 -2.23 15.85 -14.37
C THR A 388 -1.01 16.65 -13.90
N MET A 389 -0.56 16.37 -12.67
CA MET A 389 0.62 17.01 -12.08
C MET A 389 1.90 16.73 -12.87
N CYS A 390 2.07 15.50 -13.37
CA CYS A 390 3.22 15.14 -14.18
C CYS A 390 3.20 15.84 -15.55
N ILE A 391 2.03 15.94 -16.20
CA ILE A 391 1.87 16.62 -17.48
C ILE A 391 2.15 18.13 -17.34
N GLU A 392 1.64 18.77 -16.29
CA GLU A 392 1.92 20.18 -16.00
C GLU A 392 3.42 20.41 -15.82
N GLN A 393 4.11 19.58 -15.02
CA GLN A 393 5.56 19.67 -14.85
C GLN A 393 6.33 19.45 -16.16
N LEU A 394 5.93 18.51 -17.00
CA LEU A 394 6.54 18.28 -18.32
C LEU A 394 6.36 19.50 -19.24
N THR A 395 5.20 20.16 -19.16
CA THR A 395 4.91 21.40 -19.88
C THR A 395 5.81 22.53 -19.38
N TYR A 396 5.86 22.76 -18.07
CA TYR A 396 6.66 23.85 -17.47
C TYR A 396 8.18 23.60 -17.57
N ALA A 397 8.60 22.34 -17.70
CA ALA A 397 10.00 21.97 -17.94
C ALA A 397 10.44 22.12 -19.42
N GLY A 398 9.52 22.49 -20.32
CA GLY A 398 9.80 22.66 -21.75
C GLY A 398 10.06 21.35 -22.49
N VAL A 399 9.61 20.21 -21.95
CA VAL A 399 9.90 18.88 -22.51
C VAL A 399 9.13 18.66 -23.82
N PHE A 400 7.88 19.13 -23.91
CA PHE A 400 7.09 18.98 -25.13
C PHE A 400 7.66 19.79 -26.29
N GLU A 401 8.15 20.99 -26.01
CA GLU A 401 8.84 21.86 -26.96
C GLU A 401 10.12 21.19 -27.46
N ALA A 402 10.94 20.65 -26.55
CA ALA A 402 12.14 19.89 -26.90
C ALA A 402 11.82 18.68 -27.80
N VAL A 403 10.76 17.93 -27.48
CA VAL A 403 10.30 16.80 -28.30
C VAL A 403 9.78 17.28 -29.66
N LYS A 404 9.06 18.39 -29.72
CA LYS A 404 8.54 18.99 -30.96
C LYS A 404 9.70 19.45 -31.87
N ILE A 405 10.73 20.06 -31.29
CA ILE A 405 11.96 20.45 -31.99
C ILE A 405 12.64 19.22 -32.58
N ARG A 406 12.87 18.18 -31.77
CA ARG A 406 13.49 16.94 -32.26
C ARG A 406 12.65 16.21 -33.31
N LYS A 407 11.31 16.20 -33.16
CA LYS A 407 10.39 15.55 -34.13
C LYS A 407 10.31 16.27 -35.47
N SER A 408 10.46 17.59 -35.48
CA SER A 408 10.43 18.39 -36.72
C SER A 408 11.75 18.31 -37.51
N GLY A 409 12.84 17.89 -36.85
CA GLY A 409 14.09 17.46 -37.50
C GLY A 409 14.10 15.98 -37.89
N PHE A 410 15.28 15.34 -37.78
CA PHE A 410 15.53 13.92 -38.00
C PHE A 410 15.89 13.20 -36.68
N PRO A 411 14.88 12.83 -35.86
CA PRO A 411 15.10 12.28 -34.53
C PRO A 411 15.73 10.88 -34.54
N PHE A 412 15.60 10.14 -35.64
CA PHE A 412 16.22 8.82 -35.79
C PHE A 412 17.44 8.93 -36.69
N ARG A 413 18.58 8.56 -36.14
CA ARG A 413 19.86 8.53 -36.84
C ARG A 413 20.63 7.27 -36.46
N LEU A 414 21.10 6.54 -37.46
CA LEU A 414 21.90 5.33 -37.27
C LEU A 414 23.12 5.39 -38.18
N PRO A 415 24.33 5.05 -37.68
CA PRO A 415 25.49 4.82 -38.54
C PRO A 415 25.14 3.83 -39.66
N HIS A 416 25.69 4.03 -40.85
CA HIS A 416 25.35 3.22 -42.03
C HIS A 416 25.37 1.70 -41.77
N GLY A 417 26.44 1.18 -41.17
CA GLY A 417 26.55 -0.24 -40.82
C GLY A 417 25.45 -0.73 -39.85
N HIS A 418 25.06 0.09 -38.87
CA HIS A 418 23.98 -0.25 -37.93
C HIS A 418 22.62 -0.22 -38.60
N PHE A 419 22.36 0.78 -39.46
CA PHE A 419 21.12 0.86 -40.23
C PHE A 419 20.96 -0.38 -41.12
N TYR A 420 22.01 -0.75 -41.85
CA TYR A 420 22.02 -1.94 -42.68
C TYR A 420 21.77 -3.22 -41.86
N ALA A 421 22.54 -3.43 -40.78
CA ALA A 421 22.41 -4.63 -39.96
C ALA A 421 21.01 -4.79 -39.35
N ARG A 422 20.36 -3.67 -39.03
CA ARG A 422 19.02 -3.65 -38.45
C ARG A 422 17.92 -3.95 -39.47
N TYR A 423 17.98 -3.32 -40.64
CA TYR A 423 16.86 -3.32 -41.59
C TYR A 423 17.09 -4.19 -42.85
N ASN A 424 18.24 -4.85 -43.02
CA ASN A 424 18.45 -5.73 -44.18
C ASN A 424 17.40 -6.83 -44.33
N CYS A 425 16.80 -7.27 -43.21
CA CYS A 425 15.78 -8.30 -43.20
C CYS A 425 14.46 -7.85 -43.84
N ALA A 426 14.24 -6.54 -43.96
CA ALA A 426 13.09 -5.96 -44.64
C ALA A 426 13.26 -5.92 -46.17
N ALA A 427 14.47 -6.18 -46.70
CA ALA A 427 14.73 -6.20 -48.14
C ALA A 427 14.08 -7.43 -48.82
N LYS A 428 13.40 -7.20 -49.94
CA LYS A 428 12.55 -8.16 -50.66
C LYS A 428 13.35 -9.26 -51.37
N GLY A 429 13.95 -10.20 -50.63
CA GLY A 429 14.72 -11.33 -51.19
C GLY A 429 16.01 -10.95 -51.93
N SER A 430 16.30 -9.66 -52.07
CA SER A 430 17.56 -9.12 -52.58
C SER A 430 18.61 -9.23 -51.49
N ALA A 431 19.53 -10.18 -51.62
CA ALA A 431 20.73 -10.23 -50.79
C ALA A 431 21.62 -9.03 -51.15
N ILE A 432 21.41 -7.90 -50.48
CA ILE A 432 22.27 -6.73 -50.61
C ILE A 432 23.47 -6.97 -49.71
N ALA A 433 24.62 -7.29 -50.28
CA ALA A 433 25.84 -7.44 -49.51
C ALA A 433 26.31 -6.08 -49.00
N LEU A 434 26.72 -6.00 -47.73
CA LEU A 434 27.35 -4.79 -47.20
C LEU A 434 28.68 -4.55 -47.93
N ASN A 435 28.83 -3.39 -48.58
CA ASN A 435 30.11 -2.94 -49.11
C ASN A 435 30.81 -2.07 -48.06
N PRO A 436 31.91 -2.52 -47.41
CA PRO A 436 32.60 -1.73 -46.40
C PRO A 436 33.18 -0.41 -46.93
N GLY A 437 33.48 -0.33 -48.24
CA GLY A 437 34.00 0.87 -48.89
C GLY A 437 32.92 1.86 -49.36
N ASP A 438 31.65 1.46 -49.42
CA ASP A 438 30.52 2.33 -49.76
C ASP A 438 29.27 1.92 -48.96
N GLN A 439 29.31 2.21 -47.66
CA GLN A 439 28.20 1.89 -46.75
C GLN A 439 26.98 2.76 -47.03
N ALA A 440 27.18 4.04 -47.40
CA ALA A 440 26.10 4.95 -47.78
C ALA A 440 25.34 4.46 -49.02
N GLY A 441 26.07 4.00 -50.06
CA GLY A 441 25.50 3.39 -51.24
C GLY A 441 24.78 2.07 -50.94
N THR A 442 25.30 1.26 -50.02
CA THR A 442 24.62 0.06 -49.54
C THR A 442 23.27 0.42 -48.88
N CYS A 443 23.24 1.46 -48.03
CA CYS A 443 21.99 1.93 -47.41
C CYS A 443 20.98 2.45 -48.45
N ARG A 444 21.45 3.17 -49.49
CA ARG A 444 20.60 3.59 -50.63
C ARG A 444 19.95 2.40 -51.33
N GLN A 445 20.74 1.37 -51.65
CA GLN A 445 20.25 0.16 -52.29
C GLN A 445 19.27 -0.59 -51.38
N LEU A 446 19.53 -0.63 -50.08
CA LEU A 446 18.65 -1.26 -49.10
C LEU A 446 17.29 -0.57 -49.06
N ILE A 447 17.26 0.76 -48.94
CA ILE A 447 16.02 1.53 -48.91
C ILE A 447 15.23 1.34 -50.21
N ALA A 448 15.90 1.36 -51.37
CA ALA A 448 15.27 1.13 -52.67
C ALA A 448 14.71 -0.30 -52.86
N ALA A 449 15.25 -1.30 -52.16
CA ALA A 449 14.77 -2.67 -52.22
C ALA A 449 13.57 -2.95 -51.31
N ILE A 450 13.23 -2.02 -50.42
CA ILE A 450 12.03 -2.11 -49.58
C ILE A 450 10.86 -1.53 -50.39
N PRO A 451 9.73 -2.26 -50.53
CA PRO A 451 8.62 -1.84 -51.38
C PRO A 451 7.74 -0.78 -50.67
N GLN A 452 8.33 0.33 -50.24
CA GLN A 452 7.68 1.46 -49.59
C GLN A 452 8.38 2.77 -49.98
N ASP A 453 7.66 3.88 -49.99
CA ASP A 453 8.25 5.19 -50.28
C ASP A 453 8.96 5.75 -49.03
N PHE A 454 10.24 6.04 -49.20
CA PHE A 454 11.13 6.59 -48.18
C PHE A 454 11.84 7.85 -48.67
N GLY A 455 11.21 8.64 -49.54
CA GLY A 455 11.80 9.86 -50.12
C GLY A 455 12.23 10.93 -49.10
N SER A 456 11.73 10.89 -47.87
CA SER A 456 12.11 11.77 -46.76
C SER A 456 13.37 11.33 -46.01
N ILE A 457 13.85 10.10 -46.21
CA ILE A 457 15.09 9.61 -45.58
C ILE A 457 16.28 10.34 -46.21
N GLN A 458 17.13 10.90 -45.36
CA GLN A 458 18.39 11.52 -45.76
C GLN A 458 19.55 10.60 -45.41
N ILE A 459 20.47 10.41 -46.35
CA ILE A 459 21.68 9.62 -46.14
C ILE A 459 22.83 10.61 -46.12
N GLY A 460 23.37 10.84 -44.93
CA GLY A 460 24.49 11.73 -44.71
C GLY A 460 25.84 11.07 -45.00
N GLU A 461 26.90 11.74 -44.57
CA GLU A 461 28.28 11.27 -44.70
C GLU A 461 28.55 10.00 -43.87
N THR A 462 28.00 9.90 -42.66
CA THR A 462 28.27 8.77 -41.75
C THR A 462 27.01 8.02 -41.29
N MET A 463 25.84 8.65 -41.38
CA MET A 463 24.59 8.13 -40.84
C MET A 463 23.41 8.20 -41.82
N VAL A 464 22.43 7.33 -41.61
CA VAL A 464 21.08 7.45 -42.19
C VAL A 464 20.18 8.18 -41.19
N LEU A 465 19.55 9.27 -41.63
CA LEU A 465 18.69 10.16 -40.85
C LEU A 465 17.26 10.11 -41.39
N TYR A 466 16.27 9.91 -40.52
CA TYR A 466 14.88 9.71 -40.93
C TYR A 466 13.91 10.13 -39.82
N ARG A 467 12.64 10.32 -40.18
CA ARG A 467 11.61 10.84 -39.25
C ARG A 467 10.77 9.70 -38.68
N ALA A 468 9.82 10.08 -37.81
CA ALA A 468 9.02 9.13 -37.04
C ALA A 468 8.14 8.22 -37.91
N ASN A 469 7.63 8.72 -39.04
CA ASN A 469 6.79 7.95 -39.94
C ASN A 469 7.61 6.83 -40.60
N GLU A 470 8.78 7.14 -41.13
CA GLU A 470 9.66 6.18 -41.78
C GLU A 470 10.19 5.17 -40.77
N HIS A 471 10.54 5.61 -39.56
CA HIS A 471 10.97 4.72 -38.48
C HIS A 471 9.88 3.68 -38.14
N ARG A 472 8.63 4.13 -38.00
CA ARG A 472 7.50 3.25 -37.70
C ARG A 472 7.31 2.19 -38.79
N VAL A 473 7.39 2.59 -40.06
CA VAL A 473 7.25 1.66 -41.20
C VAL A 473 8.42 0.68 -41.26
N LEU A 474 9.66 1.15 -41.08
CA LEU A 474 10.86 0.30 -41.07
C LEU A 474 10.83 -0.74 -39.94
N GLU A 475 10.41 -0.37 -38.73
CA GLU A 475 10.28 -1.31 -37.61
C GLU A 475 9.14 -2.31 -37.83
N LEU A 476 8.01 -1.88 -38.38
CA LEU A 476 6.90 -2.79 -38.72
C LEU A 476 7.36 -3.86 -39.72
N LEU A 477 8.01 -3.44 -40.81
CA LEU A 477 8.50 -4.37 -41.83
C LEU A 477 9.56 -5.34 -41.27
N ARG A 478 10.46 -4.84 -40.43
CA ARG A 478 11.43 -5.67 -39.71
C ARG A 478 10.73 -6.70 -38.82
N ASN A 479 9.73 -6.30 -38.04
CA ASN A 479 9.02 -7.21 -37.15
C ASN A 479 8.29 -8.31 -37.94
N LEU A 480 7.62 -7.95 -39.03
CA LEU A 480 6.97 -8.91 -39.93
C LEU A 480 7.98 -9.89 -40.54
N ALA A 481 9.15 -9.41 -40.98
CA ALA A 481 10.21 -10.27 -41.49
C ALA A 481 10.75 -11.24 -40.43
N LEU A 482 10.94 -10.77 -39.20
CA LEU A 482 11.41 -11.59 -38.07
C LEU A 482 10.37 -12.64 -37.64
N GLU A 483 9.08 -12.31 -37.66
CA GLU A 483 8.00 -13.25 -37.36
C GLU A 483 7.93 -14.43 -38.33
N LEU A 484 8.39 -14.25 -39.58
CA LEU A 484 8.46 -15.35 -40.55
C LEU A 484 9.69 -16.25 -40.31
N VAL A 485 10.85 -15.65 -40.03
CA VAL A 485 12.14 -16.38 -39.95
C VAL A 485 12.37 -17.02 -38.58
N LEU A 486 12.05 -16.33 -37.49
CA LEU A 486 12.36 -16.79 -36.14
C LEU A 486 11.67 -18.11 -35.77
N PRO A 487 10.37 -18.35 -36.08
CA PRO A 487 9.73 -19.64 -35.79
C PRO A 487 10.40 -20.81 -36.51
N MET A 488 10.88 -20.61 -37.74
CA MET A 488 11.60 -21.64 -38.50
C MET A 488 12.92 -22.01 -37.82
N LEU A 489 13.70 -21.01 -37.41
CA LEU A 489 14.95 -21.22 -36.68
C LEU A 489 14.70 -21.90 -35.33
N GLN A 490 13.74 -21.38 -34.56
CA GLN A 490 13.34 -21.93 -33.26
C GLN A 490 12.92 -23.39 -33.38
N ARG A 491 12.17 -23.76 -34.42
CA ARG A 491 11.76 -25.16 -34.68
C ARG A 491 12.97 -26.08 -34.85
N GLN A 492 13.98 -25.67 -35.61
CA GLN A 492 15.18 -26.51 -35.85
C GLN A 492 16.04 -26.63 -34.59
N VAL A 493 16.24 -25.53 -33.86
CA VAL A 493 17.02 -25.52 -32.62
C VAL A 493 16.32 -26.38 -31.56
N ARG A 494 15.01 -26.19 -31.34
CA ARG A 494 14.22 -26.99 -30.39
C ARG A 494 14.25 -28.47 -30.75
N ARG A 495 14.15 -28.81 -32.04
CA ARG A 495 14.32 -30.19 -32.53
C ARG A 495 15.70 -30.74 -32.18
N ALA A 496 16.78 -30.02 -32.45
CA ALA A 496 18.14 -30.48 -32.15
C ALA A 496 18.37 -30.70 -30.65
N ILE A 497 17.88 -29.78 -29.80
CA ILE A 497 17.91 -29.90 -28.34
C ILE A 497 17.11 -31.13 -27.89
N GLY A 498 15.90 -31.34 -28.42
CA GLY A 498 15.06 -32.50 -28.13
C GLY A 498 15.73 -33.83 -28.50
N TRP A 499 16.36 -33.92 -29.68
CA TRP A 499 17.12 -35.12 -30.08
C TRP A 499 18.34 -35.38 -29.18
N ARG A 500 19.03 -34.33 -28.72
CA ARG A 500 20.12 -34.45 -27.77
C ARG A 500 19.62 -34.97 -26.41
N TYR A 501 18.50 -34.43 -25.93
CA TYR A 501 17.85 -34.88 -24.69
C TYR A 501 17.44 -36.35 -24.78
N LEU A 502 16.79 -36.77 -25.88
CA LEU A 502 16.39 -38.17 -26.10
C LEU A 502 17.58 -39.13 -26.08
N ARG A 503 18.72 -38.75 -26.68
CA ARG A 503 19.95 -39.56 -26.63
C ARG A 503 20.44 -39.75 -25.20
N LYS A 504 20.42 -38.68 -24.40
CA LYS A 504 20.82 -38.72 -22.99
C LYS A 504 19.84 -39.53 -22.13
N LEU A 505 18.55 -39.46 -22.40
CA LEU A 505 17.55 -40.34 -21.75
C LEU A 505 17.80 -41.83 -22.05
N ARG A 506 18.15 -42.18 -23.28
CA ARG A 506 18.49 -43.58 -23.64
C ARG A 506 19.76 -44.05 -22.93
N GLU A 507 20.76 -43.19 -22.82
CA GLU A 507 21.99 -43.46 -22.07
C GLU A 507 21.70 -43.69 -20.58
N VAL A 508 20.93 -42.80 -19.94
CA VAL A 508 20.45 -42.96 -18.56
C VAL A 508 19.67 -44.26 -18.37
N PHE A 509 18.78 -44.60 -19.31
CA PHE A 509 18.03 -45.85 -19.26
C PHE A 509 18.95 -47.07 -19.30
N SER A 510 19.97 -47.08 -20.17
CA SER A 510 20.92 -48.18 -20.24
C SER A 510 21.75 -48.36 -18.98
N ILE A 511 22.08 -47.27 -18.27
CA ILE A 511 22.85 -47.29 -17.02
C ILE A 511 21.99 -47.82 -15.87
N CYS A 512 20.75 -47.35 -15.74
CA CYS A 512 19.90 -47.66 -14.60
C CYS A 512 19.14 -48.98 -14.71
N ARG A 513 18.94 -49.53 -15.93
CA ARG A 513 18.07 -50.71 -16.14
C ARG A 513 18.50 -51.94 -15.34
N ALA A 514 19.73 -52.42 -15.52
CA ALA A 514 20.17 -53.66 -14.87
C ALA A 514 20.16 -53.57 -13.32
N PRO A 515 20.66 -52.49 -12.69
CA PRO A 515 20.57 -52.34 -11.23
C PRO A 515 19.14 -52.19 -10.69
N VAL A 516 18.26 -51.51 -11.42
CA VAL A 516 16.84 -51.36 -11.06
C VAL A 516 16.10 -52.69 -11.18
N ASP A 517 16.37 -53.47 -12.22
CA ASP A 517 15.75 -54.78 -12.44
C ASP A 517 16.25 -55.82 -11.41
N ALA A 518 17.52 -55.74 -10.98
CA ALA A 518 18.06 -56.58 -9.91
C ALA A 518 17.47 -56.22 -8.53
N GLY A 519 17.35 -54.92 -8.23
CA GLY A 519 16.59 -54.41 -7.08
C GLY A 519 17.11 -54.79 -5.69
N ASN A 520 18.28 -55.41 -5.59
CA ASN A 520 18.81 -56.01 -4.36
C ASN A 520 20.26 -55.62 -4.03
N ASP A 521 20.95 -54.85 -4.89
CA ASP A 521 22.34 -54.42 -4.70
C ASP A 521 22.41 -52.89 -4.56
N TYR A 522 22.69 -52.43 -3.34
CA TYR A 522 22.81 -51.01 -3.00
C TYR A 522 23.97 -50.34 -3.76
N HIS A 523 25.14 -50.97 -3.82
CA HIS A 523 26.35 -50.36 -4.41
C HIS A 523 26.24 -50.26 -5.93
N ALA A 524 25.65 -51.26 -6.59
CA ALA A 524 25.37 -51.20 -8.02
C ALA A 524 24.38 -50.07 -8.36
N LEU A 525 23.35 -49.86 -7.52
CA LEU A 525 22.39 -48.76 -7.68
C LEU A 525 23.01 -47.39 -7.39
N GLU A 526 23.88 -47.28 -6.39
CA GLU A 526 24.61 -46.04 -6.08
C GLU A 526 25.47 -45.58 -7.26
N PHE A 527 26.29 -46.48 -7.80
CA PHE A 527 27.13 -46.19 -8.96
C PHE A 527 26.29 -45.80 -10.20
N ALA A 528 25.18 -46.49 -10.44
CA ALA A 528 24.30 -46.21 -11.57
C ALA A 528 23.59 -44.86 -11.46
N VAL A 529 23.13 -44.49 -10.26
CA VAL A 529 22.48 -43.19 -9.99
C VAL A 529 23.45 -42.04 -10.24
N ASP A 530 24.68 -42.11 -9.75
CA ASP A 530 25.67 -41.03 -9.89
C ASP A 530 26.09 -40.86 -11.35
N ARG A 531 26.35 -41.98 -12.04
CA ARG A 531 26.69 -41.96 -13.47
C ARG A 531 25.55 -41.38 -14.31
N ALA A 532 24.31 -41.81 -14.08
CA ALA A 532 23.14 -41.30 -14.81
C ALA A 532 22.85 -39.82 -14.51
N ALA A 533 23.07 -39.36 -13.27
CA ALA A 533 22.93 -37.95 -12.91
C ALA A 533 23.92 -37.06 -13.66
N ASN A 534 25.18 -37.49 -13.80
CA ASN A 534 26.20 -36.77 -14.57
C ASN A 534 25.87 -36.69 -16.07
N VAL A 535 25.29 -37.75 -16.63
CA VAL A 535 24.88 -37.79 -18.05
C VAL A 535 23.77 -36.78 -18.35
N ILE A 536 22.80 -36.61 -17.44
CA ILE A 536 21.64 -35.72 -17.64
C ILE A 536 21.88 -34.28 -17.17
N ALA A 537 22.87 -34.04 -16.30
CA ALA A 537 23.13 -32.73 -15.69
C ALA A 537 23.21 -31.55 -16.68
N PRO A 538 23.89 -31.65 -17.86
CA PRO A 538 23.95 -30.54 -18.81
C PRO A 538 22.59 -30.14 -19.43
N MET A 539 21.57 -31.00 -19.32
CA MET A 539 20.24 -30.75 -19.88
C MET A 539 19.23 -30.23 -18.85
N ARG A 540 19.56 -30.27 -17.55
CA ARG A 540 18.67 -29.92 -16.44
C ARG A 540 18.16 -28.46 -16.44
N PRO A 541 18.94 -27.44 -16.86
CA PRO A 541 18.43 -26.08 -16.97
C PRO A 541 17.31 -25.92 -18.02
N LEU A 542 17.27 -26.81 -19.01
CA LEU A 542 16.29 -26.77 -20.12
C LEU A 542 15.10 -27.71 -19.88
N PHE A 543 15.30 -28.79 -19.13
CA PHE A 543 14.29 -29.81 -18.85
C PHE A 543 14.30 -30.13 -17.36
N ALA A 544 13.31 -29.60 -16.63
CA ALA A 544 13.23 -29.72 -15.17
C ALA A 544 12.87 -31.14 -14.70
N SER A 545 12.24 -31.97 -15.54
CA SER A 545 11.80 -33.30 -15.16
C SER A 545 12.96 -34.30 -15.08
N GLU A 546 13.06 -34.98 -13.93
CA GLU A 546 13.99 -36.09 -13.76
C GLU A 546 13.52 -37.31 -14.59
N PRO A 547 14.43 -38.04 -15.26
CA PRO A 547 14.06 -39.28 -15.94
C PRO A 547 13.46 -40.30 -14.96
N TRP A 548 12.29 -40.86 -15.29
CA TRP A 548 11.54 -41.76 -14.41
C TRP A 548 12.37 -42.95 -13.90
N ILE A 549 13.29 -43.49 -14.72
CA ILE A 549 14.13 -44.62 -14.33
C ILE A 549 15.25 -44.23 -13.35
N LEU A 550 15.75 -42.99 -13.43
CA LEU A 550 16.70 -42.44 -12.46
C LEU A 550 15.99 -42.20 -11.12
N ALA A 551 14.78 -41.63 -11.16
CA ALA A 551 13.95 -41.47 -9.96
C ALA A 551 13.64 -42.83 -9.31
N LYS A 552 13.28 -43.84 -10.11
CA LYS A 552 13.07 -45.22 -9.64
C LYS A 552 14.34 -45.81 -9.02
N ALA A 553 15.50 -45.65 -9.65
CA ALA A 553 16.78 -46.10 -9.12
C ALA A 553 17.13 -45.46 -7.77
N ARG A 554 16.89 -44.14 -7.61
CA ARG A 554 17.07 -43.43 -6.33
C ARG A 554 16.13 -43.97 -5.25
N LYS A 555 14.86 -44.22 -5.57
CA LYS A 555 13.87 -44.78 -4.62
C LYS A 555 14.32 -46.16 -4.11
N ILE A 556 14.71 -47.07 -5.02
CA ILE A 556 15.18 -48.41 -4.64
C ILE A 556 16.47 -48.34 -3.81
N LYS A 557 17.43 -47.49 -4.23
CA LYS A 557 18.68 -47.27 -3.48
C LYS A 557 18.42 -46.85 -2.03
N PHE A 558 17.52 -45.87 -1.83
CA PHE A 558 17.17 -45.39 -0.50
C PHE A 558 16.51 -46.48 0.35
N ALA A 559 15.56 -47.22 -0.21
CA ALA A 559 14.88 -48.32 0.49
C ALA A 559 15.83 -49.46 0.89
N LEU A 560 16.80 -49.81 0.03
CA LEU A 560 17.81 -50.82 0.36
C LEU A 560 18.74 -50.38 1.50
N LYS A 561 19.15 -49.10 1.51
CA LYS A 561 19.96 -48.54 2.60
C LYS A 561 19.22 -48.58 3.92
N GLU A 562 17.98 -48.08 3.92
CA GLU A 562 17.11 -48.08 5.10
C GLU A 562 16.88 -49.49 5.63
N ARG A 563 16.72 -50.48 4.75
CA ARG A 563 16.54 -51.89 5.14
C ARG A 563 17.74 -52.47 5.88
N VAL A 564 18.96 -52.15 5.44
CA VAL A 564 20.20 -52.58 6.11
C VAL A 564 20.27 -51.99 7.52
N GLU A 565 20.01 -50.70 7.66
CA GLU A 565 20.02 -50.00 8.95
C GLU A 565 18.92 -50.52 9.88
N LEU A 566 17.70 -50.74 9.35
CA LEU A 566 16.57 -51.22 10.11
C LEU A 566 16.75 -52.66 10.60
N THR A 567 17.39 -53.52 9.81
CA THR A 567 17.68 -54.90 10.21
C THR A 567 18.50 -54.93 11.50
N ALA A 568 19.54 -54.10 11.61
CA ALA A 568 20.36 -54.01 12.81
C ALA A 568 19.56 -53.54 14.05
N VAL A 569 18.59 -52.64 13.86
CA VAL A 569 17.70 -52.18 14.94
C VAL A 569 16.76 -53.30 15.38
N LEU A 570 16.12 -54.00 14.43
CA LEU A 570 15.19 -55.09 14.73
C LEU A 570 15.89 -56.27 15.43
N GLU A 571 17.15 -56.57 15.10
CA GLU A 571 17.94 -57.62 15.76
C GLU A 571 18.19 -57.32 17.24
N GLN A 572 18.35 -56.04 17.59
CA GLN A 572 18.48 -55.61 18.99
C GLN A 572 17.13 -55.65 19.72
N LEU A 573 16.07 -55.18 19.07
CA LEU A 573 14.74 -55.08 19.68
C LEU A 573 14.11 -56.45 19.93
N VAL A 574 14.30 -57.45 19.06
CA VAL A 574 13.65 -58.76 19.19
C VAL A 574 13.93 -59.46 20.53
N ASN A 575 15.05 -59.15 21.18
CA ASN A 575 15.45 -59.73 22.46
C ASN A 575 14.99 -58.92 23.68
N LYS A 576 14.41 -57.73 23.49
CA LYS A 576 13.89 -56.88 24.56
C LYS A 576 12.42 -57.18 24.88
N ASP A 577 11.96 -56.68 26.02
CA ASP A 577 10.56 -56.69 26.42
C ASP A 577 9.77 -55.62 25.63
N ALA A 578 8.63 -56.02 25.05
CA ALA A 578 7.83 -55.15 24.19
C ALA A 578 6.91 -54.20 24.98
N GLY A 579 6.66 -54.47 26.26
CA GLY A 579 5.92 -53.59 27.16
C GLY A 579 6.78 -52.40 27.61
N GLU A 580 8.04 -52.65 27.98
CA GLU A 580 8.99 -51.61 28.41
C GLU A 580 9.53 -50.77 27.23
N HIS A 581 9.76 -51.39 26.07
CA HIS A 581 10.32 -50.72 24.88
C HIS A 581 9.28 -50.47 23.77
N PHE A 582 8.03 -50.31 24.14
CA PHE A 582 6.89 -50.25 23.22
C PHE A 582 7.06 -49.21 22.08
N GLU A 583 7.46 -47.98 22.40
CA GLU A 583 7.66 -46.91 21.41
C GLU A 583 8.83 -47.21 20.44
N GLU A 584 9.89 -47.91 20.90
CA GLU A 584 11.01 -48.32 20.04
C GLU A 584 10.56 -49.38 19.01
N PHE A 585 9.69 -50.32 19.42
CA PHE A 585 9.12 -51.33 18.52
C PHE A 585 8.18 -50.70 17.47
N VAL A 586 7.31 -49.77 17.89
CA VAL A 586 6.42 -49.02 16.98
C VAL A 586 7.25 -48.25 15.95
N ALA A 587 8.26 -47.48 16.39
CA ALA A 587 9.10 -46.70 15.50
C ALA A 587 9.87 -47.57 14.48
N ALA A 588 10.38 -48.73 14.89
CA ALA A 588 11.08 -49.64 14.00
C ALA A 588 10.15 -50.29 12.97
N LEU A 589 8.95 -50.73 13.36
CA LEU A 589 8.01 -51.36 12.44
C LEU A 589 7.38 -50.36 11.46
N GLN A 590 7.11 -49.12 11.89
CA GLN A 590 6.69 -48.06 10.97
C GLN A 590 7.76 -47.72 9.92
N ARG A 591 9.05 -47.81 10.28
CA ARG A 591 10.14 -47.71 9.30
C ARG A 591 10.15 -48.91 8.33
N ALA A 592 9.81 -50.12 8.80
CA ALA A 592 9.69 -51.31 7.97
C ALA A 592 8.57 -51.20 6.93
N ASP A 593 7.39 -50.73 7.36
CA ASP A 593 6.22 -50.58 6.50
C ASP A 593 6.48 -49.57 5.36
N LYS A 594 7.23 -48.49 5.64
CA LYS A 594 7.64 -47.49 4.64
C LYS A 594 8.53 -48.05 3.52
N ILE A 595 9.18 -49.19 3.74
CA ILE A 595 10.07 -49.85 2.77
C ILE A 595 9.54 -51.22 2.32
N ALA A 596 8.26 -51.52 2.55
CA ALA A 596 7.63 -52.79 2.16
C ALA A 596 7.72 -53.09 0.66
N ASP A 597 7.77 -52.06 -0.18
CA ASP A 597 7.92 -52.15 -1.65
C ASP A 597 9.19 -52.89 -2.10
N VAL A 598 10.23 -52.93 -1.25
CA VAL A 598 11.51 -53.58 -1.55
C VAL A 598 11.67 -54.78 -0.62
N ARG A 599 11.41 -55.98 -1.14
CA ARG A 599 11.43 -57.21 -0.34
C ARG A 599 12.84 -57.49 0.19
N GLY A 600 12.95 -57.65 1.51
CA GLY A 600 14.16 -58.10 2.17
C GLY A 600 14.43 -59.60 1.98
N THR A 601 15.55 -60.07 2.51
CA THR A 601 15.82 -61.50 2.64
C THR A 601 14.80 -62.17 3.55
N ASP A 602 14.57 -63.48 3.38
CA ASP A 602 13.60 -64.22 4.21
C ASP A 602 13.94 -64.14 5.71
N ALA A 603 15.23 -64.03 6.06
CA ALA A 603 15.68 -63.82 7.44
C ALA A 603 15.24 -62.45 8.01
N GLN A 604 15.34 -61.38 7.22
CA GLN A 604 14.91 -60.03 7.62
C GLN A 604 13.38 -59.98 7.79
N MET A 605 12.64 -60.63 6.89
CA MET A 605 11.18 -60.70 6.98
C MET A 605 10.72 -61.50 8.20
N ALA A 606 11.39 -62.61 8.51
CA ALA A 606 11.08 -63.40 9.71
C ALA A 606 11.38 -62.64 11.02
N LEU A 607 12.41 -61.80 11.01
CA LEU A 607 12.75 -60.93 12.14
C LEU A 607 11.73 -59.81 12.34
N GLU A 608 11.31 -59.14 11.26
CA GLU A 608 10.24 -58.12 11.28
C GLU A 608 8.94 -58.72 11.83
N GLU A 609 8.55 -59.90 11.35
CA GLU A 609 7.33 -60.58 11.78
C GLU A 609 7.35 -60.95 13.27
N ARG A 610 8.50 -61.40 13.79
CA ARG A 610 8.66 -61.65 15.23
C ARG A 610 8.47 -60.39 16.08
N CYS A 611 8.98 -59.25 15.62
CA CYS A 611 8.77 -57.97 16.29
C CYS A 611 7.32 -57.51 16.21
N ARG A 612 6.65 -57.71 15.05
CA ARG A 612 5.22 -57.37 14.85
C ARG A 612 4.31 -58.20 15.77
N GLN A 613 4.59 -59.49 15.92
CA GLN A 613 3.84 -60.38 16.84
C GLN A 613 3.96 -59.93 18.30
N LYS A 614 5.16 -59.57 18.75
CA LYS A 614 5.37 -59.04 20.11
C LYS A 614 4.62 -57.73 20.35
N LEU A 615 4.63 -56.81 19.39
CA LEU A 615 3.93 -55.53 19.49
C LEU A 615 2.40 -55.71 19.52
N SER A 616 1.86 -56.58 18.65
CA SER A 616 0.42 -56.85 18.57
C SER A 616 -0.16 -57.37 19.87
N LEU A 617 0.58 -58.20 20.62
CA LEU A 617 0.14 -58.73 21.91
C LEU A 617 -0.03 -57.61 22.96
N VAL A 618 0.90 -56.65 22.99
CA VAL A 618 0.88 -55.53 23.94
C VAL A 618 -0.17 -54.49 23.54
N ALA A 619 -0.36 -54.26 22.24
CA ALA A 619 -1.36 -53.33 21.72
C ALA A 619 -2.80 -53.77 22.05
N GLY A 620 -3.12 -55.06 21.89
CA GLY A 620 -4.44 -55.60 22.24
C GLY A 620 -4.81 -55.41 23.72
N LEU A 621 -3.85 -55.60 24.62
CA LEU A 621 -4.05 -55.36 26.07
C LEU A 621 -4.39 -53.90 26.42
N LYS A 622 -4.03 -52.94 25.56
CA LYS A 622 -4.29 -51.51 25.76
C LYS A 622 -5.56 -51.04 25.04
N VAL A 623 -5.79 -51.50 23.82
CA VAL A 623 -6.80 -50.95 22.91
C VAL A 623 -8.15 -51.65 23.08
N ASP A 624 -8.19 -52.97 23.22
CA ASP A 624 -9.44 -53.73 23.23
C ASP A 624 -10.40 -53.34 24.38
N PRO A 625 -9.95 -53.13 25.63
CA PRO A 625 -10.84 -52.69 26.71
C PRO A 625 -11.50 -51.32 26.43
N LEU A 626 -10.75 -50.40 25.82
CA LEU A 626 -11.24 -49.06 25.45
C LEU A 626 -12.20 -49.14 24.27
N ALA A 627 -11.94 -50.01 23.30
CA ALA A 627 -12.80 -50.24 22.14
C ALA A 627 -14.18 -50.79 22.55
N THR A 628 -14.20 -51.77 23.44
CA THR A 628 -15.44 -52.33 23.98
C THR A 628 -16.25 -51.27 24.74
N GLU A 629 -15.61 -50.42 25.54
CA GLU A 629 -16.27 -49.32 26.26
C GLU A 629 -16.84 -48.25 25.29
N ALA A 630 -16.05 -47.86 24.29
CA ALA A 630 -16.44 -46.89 23.28
C ALA A 630 -17.68 -47.36 22.49
N LEU A 631 -17.72 -48.62 22.06
CA LEU A 631 -18.88 -49.23 21.38
C LEU A 631 -20.12 -49.30 22.27
N HIS A 632 -19.95 -49.58 23.56
CA HIS A 632 -21.07 -49.63 24.49
C HIS A 632 -21.73 -48.25 24.67
N LEU A 633 -20.91 -47.21 24.83
CA LEU A 633 -21.38 -45.85 25.05
C LEU A 633 -21.74 -45.11 23.75
N LEU A 634 -21.31 -45.58 22.57
CA LEU A 634 -21.37 -44.83 21.31
C LEU A 634 -20.81 -43.41 21.45
N ASP A 635 -19.69 -43.29 22.16
CA ASP A 635 -19.02 -42.01 22.42
C ASP A 635 -18.02 -41.69 21.30
N LYS A 636 -18.35 -40.69 20.48
CA LYS A 636 -17.58 -40.34 19.27
C LYS A 636 -16.13 -39.91 19.58
N PRO A 637 -15.85 -39.11 20.63
CA PRO A 637 -14.49 -38.79 21.05
C PRO A 637 -13.67 -40.03 21.45
N MET A 638 -14.22 -40.89 22.31
CA MET A 638 -13.56 -42.12 22.74
C MET A 638 -13.34 -43.08 21.57
N MET A 639 -14.32 -43.23 20.68
CA MET A 639 -14.21 -44.01 19.44
C MET A 639 -13.08 -43.51 18.54
N SER A 640 -13.00 -42.19 18.33
CA SER A 640 -11.92 -41.58 17.54
C SER A 640 -10.55 -41.78 18.19
N MET A 641 -10.47 -41.70 19.52
CA MET A 641 -9.24 -41.97 20.28
C MET A 641 -8.81 -43.44 20.14
N VAL A 642 -9.74 -44.38 20.24
CA VAL A 642 -9.48 -45.82 20.07
C VAL A 642 -8.95 -46.13 18.67
N VAL A 643 -9.56 -45.57 17.62
CA VAL A 643 -9.07 -45.72 16.25
C VAL A 643 -7.69 -45.10 16.10
N GLY A 644 -7.46 -43.90 16.66
CA GLY A 644 -6.14 -43.26 16.63
C GLY A 644 -5.05 -44.07 17.33
N GLU A 645 -5.34 -44.66 18.49
CA GLU A 645 -4.42 -45.56 19.20
C GLU A 645 -4.20 -46.87 18.42
N ALA A 646 -5.25 -47.47 17.86
CA ALA A 646 -5.15 -48.67 17.04
C ALA A 646 -4.32 -48.45 15.77
N GLU A 647 -4.53 -47.33 15.06
CA GLU A 647 -3.74 -46.91 13.90
C GLU A 647 -2.29 -46.66 14.27
N LYS A 648 -2.03 -45.93 15.38
CA LYS A 648 -0.68 -45.69 15.89
C LYS A 648 0.09 -47.00 16.09
N TYR A 649 -0.60 -48.05 16.54
CA TYR A 649 -0.01 -49.37 16.81
C TYR A 649 -0.13 -50.35 15.63
N SER A 650 -0.76 -49.93 14.53
CA SER A 650 -1.12 -50.83 13.41
C SER A 650 -1.85 -52.09 13.89
N TYR A 651 -2.65 -51.94 14.94
CA TYR A 651 -3.41 -53.00 15.59
C TYR A 651 -4.81 -53.09 14.97
N ARG A 652 -5.31 -54.31 14.81
CA ARG A 652 -6.66 -54.58 14.29
C ARG A 652 -7.36 -55.57 15.19
N SER A 653 -8.61 -55.26 15.55
CA SER A 653 -9.55 -56.17 16.20
C SER A 653 -10.96 -55.92 15.65
N ASP A 654 -11.87 -56.87 15.88
CA ASP A 654 -13.25 -56.77 15.40
C ASP A 654 -13.97 -55.53 15.98
N ASP A 655 -13.68 -55.19 17.25
CA ASP A 655 -14.23 -54.00 17.91
C ASP A 655 -13.73 -52.70 17.27
N VAL A 656 -12.44 -52.60 16.93
CA VAL A 656 -11.88 -51.43 16.23
C VAL A 656 -12.49 -51.27 14.84
N ALA A 657 -12.65 -52.38 14.11
CA ALA A 657 -13.28 -52.35 12.77
C ALA A 657 -14.75 -51.91 12.82
N GLU A 658 -15.50 -52.31 13.85
CA GLU A 658 -16.87 -51.84 14.05
C GLU A 658 -16.91 -50.35 14.43
N ILE A 659 -15.95 -49.86 15.23
CA ILE A 659 -15.82 -48.43 15.52
C ILE A 659 -15.55 -47.62 14.24
N GLU A 660 -14.60 -48.04 13.41
CA GLU A 660 -14.29 -47.39 12.13
C GLU A 660 -15.53 -47.33 11.23
N ARG A 661 -16.30 -48.41 11.17
CA ARG A 661 -17.58 -48.47 10.43
C ARG A 661 -18.59 -47.47 10.97
N LEU A 662 -18.75 -47.39 12.30
CA LEU A 662 -19.70 -46.47 12.93
C LEU A 662 -19.30 -45.01 12.77
N LEU A 663 -17.99 -44.69 12.82
CA LEU A 663 -17.47 -43.35 12.56
C LEU A 663 -17.62 -42.91 11.10
N ALA A 664 -17.73 -43.85 10.17
CA ALA A 664 -17.97 -43.58 8.75
C ALA A 664 -19.44 -43.26 8.39
N LEU A 665 -20.38 -43.39 9.34
CA LEU A 665 -21.78 -42.99 9.13
C LEU A 665 -21.93 -41.48 8.98
N SER A 666 -23.04 -41.05 8.35
CA SER A 666 -23.39 -39.63 8.32
C SER A 666 -23.63 -39.12 9.75
N GLU A 667 -23.39 -37.83 9.99
CA GLU A 667 -23.60 -37.24 11.31
C GLU A 667 -25.04 -37.41 11.79
N GLU A 668 -26.01 -37.32 10.87
CA GLU A 668 -27.43 -37.49 11.18
C GLU A 668 -27.75 -38.94 11.59
N ASP A 669 -27.24 -39.93 10.85
CA ASP A 669 -27.46 -41.34 11.15
C ASP A 669 -26.77 -41.77 12.45
N PHE A 670 -25.57 -41.23 12.71
CA PHE A 670 -24.84 -41.48 13.94
C PHE A 670 -25.56 -40.87 15.15
N VAL A 671 -26.05 -39.63 15.06
CA VAL A 671 -26.81 -38.99 16.15
C VAL A 671 -28.15 -39.71 16.39
N LYS A 672 -28.82 -40.21 15.35
CA LYS A 672 -30.02 -41.07 15.50
C LYS A 672 -29.69 -42.38 16.23
N LEU A 673 -28.56 -43.00 15.94
CA LEU A 673 -28.10 -44.20 16.64
C LEU A 673 -27.79 -43.89 18.11
N GLN A 674 -27.15 -42.76 18.39
CA GLN A 674 -26.91 -42.29 19.76
C GLN A 674 -28.22 -41.99 20.51
N LEU A 675 -29.23 -41.42 19.84
CA LEU A 675 -30.55 -41.16 20.41
C LEU A 675 -31.26 -42.48 20.74
N LYS A 676 -31.24 -43.46 19.84
CA LYS A 676 -31.78 -44.80 20.10
C LYS A 676 -31.08 -45.45 21.30
N LYS A 677 -29.75 -45.34 21.37
CA LYS A 677 -28.96 -45.89 22.48
C LYS A 677 -29.21 -45.18 23.80
N ALA A 678 -29.37 -43.85 23.78
CA ALA A 678 -29.72 -43.07 24.97
C ALA A 678 -31.09 -43.49 25.55
N ASN A 679 -32.06 -43.78 24.68
CA ASN A 679 -33.36 -44.33 25.08
C ASN A 679 -33.24 -45.74 25.68
N GLU A 680 -32.42 -46.62 25.09
CA GLU A 680 -32.15 -47.97 25.64
C GLU A 680 -31.47 -47.92 27.02
N LEU A 681 -30.59 -46.94 27.24
CA LEU A 681 -29.87 -46.74 28.50
C LEU A 681 -30.68 -45.98 29.57
N GLY A 682 -31.86 -45.44 29.21
CA GLY A 682 -32.71 -44.68 30.12
C GLY A 682 -32.10 -43.35 30.58
N ASP A 683 -31.35 -42.68 29.71
CA ASP A 683 -30.67 -41.40 30.02
C ASP A 683 -31.43 -40.20 29.41
N PRO A 684 -32.31 -39.52 30.17
CA PRO A 684 -33.18 -38.48 29.64
C PRO A 684 -32.41 -37.22 29.21
N ASP A 685 -31.29 -36.91 29.84
CA ASP A 685 -30.48 -35.74 29.48
C ASP A 685 -29.76 -35.98 28.15
N ARG A 686 -29.26 -37.21 27.94
CA ARG A 686 -28.66 -37.61 26.66
C ARG A 686 -29.67 -37.66 25.52
N VAL A 687 -30.92 -38.05 25.79
CA VAL A 687 -32.01 -38.00 24.80
C VAL A 687 -32.25 -36.57 24.34
N ILE A 688 -32.43 -35.63 25.29
CA ILE A 688 -32.69 -34.22 24.97
C ILE A 688 -31.52 -33.60 24.18
N ASN A 689 -30.27 -33.86 24.56
CA ASN A 689 -29.11 -33.34 23.85
C ASN A 689 -29.00 -33.83 22.39
N ARG A 690 -29.42 -35.08 22.12
CA ARG A 690 -29.42 -35.61 20.75
C ARG A 690 -30.61 -35.08 19.94
N GLU A 691 -31.77 -34.86 20.56
CA GLU A 691 -32.90 -34.18 19.93
C GLU A 691 -32.59 -32.72 19.58
N ILE A 692 -31.91 -31.98 20.46
CA ILE A 692 -31.41 -30.63 20.21
C ILE A 692 -30.49 -30.63 19.00
N ARG A 693 -29.49 -31.54 18.95
CA ARG A 693 -28.57 -31.62 17.80
C ARG A 693 -29.28 -31.91 16.48
N LEU A 694 -30.27 -32.80 16.47
CA LEU A 694 -31.06 -33.07 15.26
C LEU A 694 -31.84 -31.82 14.81
N LYS A 695 -32.41 -31.05 15.76
CA LYS A 695 -33.09 -29.77 15.46
C LYS A 695 -32.12 -28.70 14.95
N GLU A 696 -30.91 -28.60 15.51
CA GLU A 696 -29.88 -27.68 15.02
C GLU A 696 -29.45 -28.03 13.59
N MET A 697 -29.18 -29.31 13.31
CA MET A 697 -28.83 -29.77 11.97
C MET A 697 -29.95 -29.46 10.96
N PHE A 698 -31.21 -29.60 11.38
CA PHE A 698 -32.35 -29.20 10.58
C PHE A 698 -32.37 -27.69 10.30
N LEU A 699 -32.12 -26.84 11.29
CA LEU A 699 -32.05 -25.39 11.11
C LEU A 699 -30.82 -24.96 10.27
N GLU A 700 -29.72 -25.69 10.32
CA GLU A 700 -28.54 -25.44 9.49
C GLU A 700 -28.80 -25.78 8.02
N ALA A 701 -29.50 -26.88 7.76
CA ALA A 701 -29.84 -27.30 6.39
C ALA A 701 -31.01 -26.48 5.79
N TYR A 702 -32.01 -26.12 6.61
CA TYR A 702 -33.29 -25.54 6.15
C TYR A 702 -33.61 -24.15 6.72
N GLY A 703 -32.66 -23.49 7.39
CA GLY A 703 -32.87 -22.22 8.10
C GLY A 703 -33.43 -21.07 7.23
N GLY A 704 -33.16 -21.08 5.92
CA GLY A 704 -33.74 -20.09 5.00
C GLY A 704 -35.28 -20.05 4.98
N MET A 705 -35.93 -21.17 5.36
CA MET A 705 -37.40 -21.27 5.43
C MET A 705 -38.00 -20.58 6.67
N PHE A 706 -37.18 -20.28 7.68
CA PHE A 706 -37.64 -19.72 8.97
C PHE A 706 -37.27 -18.25 9.16
N SER A 707 -37.06 -17.51 8.06
CA SER A 707 -36.97 -16.05 8.11
C SER A 707 -38.27 -15.46 8.65
N LEU A 708 -38.20 -14.45 9.53
CA LEU A 708 -39.38 -13.84 10.15
C LEU A 708 -40.41 -13.34 9.11
N ALA A 709 -39.97 -12.89 7.94
CA ALA A 709 -40.85 -12.43 6.86
C ALA A 709 -41.66 -13.57 6.20
N MET A 710 -41.26 -14.82 6.39
CA MET A 710 -41.94 -16.02 5.87
C MET A 710 -42.85 -16.68 6.93
N CYS A 711 -43.00 -16.06 8.11
CA CYS A 711 -43.86 -16.58 9.17
C CYS A 711 -45.32 -16.54 8.73
N SER A 712 -45.96 -17.71 8.66
CA SER A 712 -47.34 -17.87 8.18
C SER A 712 -48.39 -17.25 9.09
N LEU A 713 -48.03 -16.83 10.31
CA LEU A 713 -48.93 -16.18 11.26
C LEU A 713 -49.03 -14.67 11.03
N LEU A 714 -48.12 -14.07 10.25
CA LEU A 714 -48.12 -12.63 9.99
C LEU A 714 -49.25 -12.23 9.06
N LYS A 715 -49.86 -11.08 9.35
CA LYS A 715 -50.71 -10.39 8.39
C LYS A 715 -49.93 -9.99 7.14
N ASP A 716 -50.63 -9.89 6.02
CA ASP A 716 -50.05 -9.21 4.85
C ASP A 716 -49.69 -7.76 5.21
N ALA A 717 -48.54 -7.29 4.75
CA ALA A 717 -48.00 -5.99 5.14
C ALA A 717 -48.86 -4.82 4.64
N ASP A 718 -49.51 -4.97 3.47
CA ASP A 718 -50.42 -3.98 2.93
C ASP A 718 -51.76 -3.99 3.67
N ASP A 719 -52.27 -5.17 4.03
CA ASP A 719 -53.50 -5.31 4.84
C ASP A 719 -53.31 -4.73 6.24
N TRP A 720 -52.19 -5.04 6.89
CA TRP A 720 -51.80 -4.45 8.18
C TRP A 720 -51.71 -2.92 8.10
N ALA A 721 -51.13 -2.36 7.04
CA ALA A 721 -51.05 -0.91 6.85
C ALA A 721 -52.43 -0.26 6.62
N ASN A 722 -53.38 -0.99 6.03
CA ASN A 722 -54.73 -0.50 5.72
C ASN A 722 -55.68 -0.47 6.92
N GLU A 723 -55.38 -1.16 8.03
CA GLU A 723 -56.18 -1.11 9.27
C GLU A 723 -56.12 0.26 10.00
N LYS A 724 -55.33 1.22 9.50
CA LYS A 724 -55.21 2.57 10.06
C LYS A 724 -56.40 3.47 9.66
N PHE A 725 -57.36 3.67 10.57
CA PHE A 725 -58.56 4.50 10.34
C PHE A 725 -58.24 6.01 10.24
N PHE A 726 -58.91 6.72 9.30
CA PHE A 726 -58.73 8.11 8.81
C PHE A 726 -57.60 8.39 7.80
N GLY A 727 -57.89 8.10 6.52
CA GLY A 727 -58.05 9.12 5.46
C GLY A 727 -56.91 10.08 5.03
N LEU A 728 -55.78 10.18 5.72
CA LEU A 728 -54.60 10.96 5.29
C LEU A 728 -53.31 10.31 5.79
N ALA A 729 -52.92 9.18 5.18
CA ALA A 729 -51.57 8.66 5.29
C ALA A 729 -50.83 9.00 3.99
N PHE A 730 -50.06 10.09 3.98
CA PHE A 730 -48.94 10.18 3.04
C PHE A 730 -47.98 9.02 3.37
N ASN A 731 -47.69 8.19 2.37
CA ASN A 731 -46.85 6.98 2.41
C ASN A 731 -47.40 5.70 3.12
N LYS A 732 -48.45 5.09 2.55
CA LYS A 732 -48.86 3.71 2.89
C LYS A 732 -47.75 2.66 2.70
N LYS A 733 -46.96 2.80 1.64
CA LYS A 733 -45.84 1.90 1.34
C LYS A 733 -44.77 1.90 2.44
N ASP A 734 -44.50 3.04 3.05
CA ASP A 734 -43.52 3.14 4.14
C ASP A 734 -44.04 2.50 5.43
N VAL A 735 -45.35 2.56 5.67
CA VAL A 735 -45.98 1.87 6.80
C VAL A 735 -45.88 0.36 6.63
N ALA A 736 -46.21 -0.17 5.44
CA ALA A 736 -46.07 -1.60 5.13
C ALA A 736 -44.61 -2.06 5.22
N ALA A 737 -43.66 -1.31 4.64
CA ALA A 737 -42.23 -1.61 4.72
C ALA A 737 -41.68 -1.57 6.16
N GLY A 738 -42.31 -0.79 7.04
CA GLY A 738 -41.98 -0.70 8.46
C GLY A 738 -42.58 -1.81 9.33
N MET A 739 -43.42 -2.71 8.80
CA MET A 739 -44.18 -3.69 9.60
C MET A 739 -43.29 -4.57 10.49
N LEU A 740 -42.14 -5.03 10.01
CA LEU A 740 -41.21 -5.89 10.76
C LEU A 740 -39.90 -5.20 11.15
N ASN A 741 -39.88 -3.87 11.19
CA ASN A 741 -38.72 -3.08 11.60
C ASN A 741 -39.04 -2.25 12.85
N HIS A 742 -38.02 -1.83 13.59
CA HIS A 742 -38.17 -0.97 14.76
C HIS A 742 -39.01 0.28 14.48
N THR A 743 -39.80 0.70 15.46
CA THR A 743 -40.63 1.90 15.40
C THR A 743 -40.64 2.65 16.73
N ALA A 744 -40.40 3.97 16.68
CA ALA A 744 -40.59 4.89 17.80
C ALA A 744 -42.07 5.29 18.00
N LYS A 745 -42.99 4.78 17.18
CA LYS A 745 -44.44 5.00 17.28
C LYS A 745 -45.16 3.70 17.66
N PRO A 746 -46.22 3.75 18.49
CA PRO A 746 -47.04 2.58 18.77
C PRO A 746 -47.61 1.97 17.49
N ILE A 747 -47.65 0.64 17.43
CA ILE A 747 -48.36 -0.07 16.36
C ILE A 747 -49.86 0.27 16.40
N HIS A 748 -50.47 0.38 15.22
CA HIS A 748 -51.89 0.65 15.06
C HIS A 748 -52.75 -0.62 14.99
N ALA A 749 -52.13 -1.78 14.73
CA ALA A 749 -52.74 -3.10 14.69
C ALA A 749 -51.74 -4.19 15.11
N CYS A 750 -52.23 -5.36 15.54
CA CYS A 750 -51.41 -6.55 15.81
C CYS A 750 -50.70 -7.05 14.54
N LEU A 751 -49.53 -7.68 14.69
CA LEU A 751 -48.69 -8.14 13.56
C LEU A 751 -49.17 -9.48 13.01
N THR A 752 -49.80 -10.29 13.85
CA THR A 752 -50.40 -11.59 13.51
C THR A 752 -51.92 -11.54 13.46
N ASP A 753 -52.52 -12.52 12.79
CA ASP A 753 -53.97 -12.72 12.72
C ASP A 753 -54.52 -13.40 13.99
N LEU A 754 -54.70 -12.62 15.05
CA LEU A 754 -55.38 -13.11 16.26
C LEU A 754 -56.90 -13.16 16.06
N GLU A 755 -57.53 -14.32 16.29
CA GLU A 755 -58.97 -14.53 16.06
C GLU A 755 -59.86 -13.69 16.99
N ALA A 756 -59.50 -13.57 18.27
CA ALA A 756 -60.30 -12.86 19.27
C ALA A 756 -60.08 -11.33 19.23
N GLU A 757 -61.16 -10.57 19.10
CA GLU A 757 -61.10 -9.10 19.01
C GLU A 757 -60.52 -8.44 20.26
N ASP A 758 -60.83 -8.97 21.44
CA ASP A 758 -60.29 -8.48 22.71
C ASP A 758 -58.78 -8.73 22.82
N GLU A 759 -58.28 -9.85 22.30
CA GLU A 759 -56.85 -10.16 22.26
C GLU A 759 -56.10 -9.27 21.25
N ARG A 760 -56.70 -8.96 20.09
CA ARG A 760 -56.14 -7.98 19.13
C ARG A 760 -55.95 -6.59 19.75
N LYS A 761 -57.00 -6.09 20.42
CA LYS A 761 -56.95 -4.78 21.10
C LYS A 761 -55.96 -4.80 22.26
N LEU A 762 -55.91 -5.89 23.03
CA LEU A 762 -54.98 -6.07 24.12
C LEU A 762 -53.53 -6.08 23.63
N ALA A 763 -53.19 -6.92 22.64
CA ALA A 763 -51.85 -7.03 22.09
C ALA A 763 -51.34 -5.70 21.50
N THR A 764 -52.19 -5.01 20.75
CA THR A 764 -51.88 -3.69 20.17
C THR A 764 -51.63 -2.64 21.27
N ARG A 765 -52.44 -2.66 22.35
CA ARG A 765 -52.28 -1.75 23.49
C ARG A 765 -50.98 -2.04 24.26
N GLN A 766 -50.67 -3.32 24.46
CA GLN A 766 -49.54 -3.79 25.27
C GLN A 766 -48.18 -3.57 24.59
N PHE A 767 -48.14 -3.33 23.28
CA PHE A 767 -46.92 -2.86 22.61
C PHE A 767 -46.36 -1.56 23.23
N ARG A 768 -47.21 -0.73 23.84
CA ARG A 768 -46.76 0.47 24.57
C ARG A 768 -45.93 0.14 25.80
N SER A 769 -46.22 -0.99 26.45
CA SER A 769 -45.48 -1.49 27.62
C SER A 769 -44.07 -1.93 27.22
N LEU A 770 -43.94 -2.59 26.06
CA LEU A 770 -42.65 -2.91 25.45
C LEU A 770 -41.84 -1.63 25.13
N MET A 771 -42.46 -0.66 24.45
CA MET A 771 -41.81 0.63 24.13
C MET A 771 -41.40 1.43 25.38
N ALA A 772 -42.22 1.39 26.44
CA ALA A 772 -41.94 2.06 27.70
C ALA A 772 -40.66 1.52 28.33
N TYR A 773 -40.52 0.19 28.39
CA TYR A 773 -39.34 -0.46 28.94
C TYR A 773 -38.08 -0.25 28.08
N MET A 774 -38.24 -0.26 26.75
CA MET A 774 -37.14 0.00 25.81
C MET A 774 -36.71 1.47 25.74
N GLY A 775 -37.42 2.38 26.41
CA GLY A 775 -37.11 3.82 26.36
C GLY A 775 -37.45 4.49 25.03
N ASP A 776 -38.11 3.79 24.11
CA ASP A 776 -38.55 4.32 22.81
C ASP A 776 -39.62 5.41 22.97
N ARG A 777 -40.31 5.43 24.11
CA ARG A 777 -41.29 6.45 24.47
C ARG A 777 -41.43 6.57 25.99
N ALA A 778 -41.50 7.81 26.48
CA ALA A 778 -41.64 8.08 27.91
C ALA A 778 -43.02 7.68 28.45
N TYR A 779 -43.03 6.79 29.44
CA TYR A 779 -44.21 6.37 30.21
C TYR A 779 -43.85 6.29 31.69
N SER A 780 -44.85 6.44 32.56
CA SER A 780 -44.66 6.26 34.00
C SER A 780 -44.54 4.77 34.34
N TYR A 781 -43.60 4.42 35.22
CA TYR A 781 -43.39 3.07 35.76
C TYR A 781 -43.14 1.98 34.68
N PRO A 782 -42.10 2.12 33.83
CA PRO A 782 -41.83 1.19 32.72
C PRO A 782 -41.61 -0.26 33.17
N ASP A 783 -40.98 -0.48 34.32
CA ASP A 783 -40.72 -1.82 34.85
C ASP A 783 -42.02 -2.55 35.24
N GLN A 784 -43.00 -1.80 35.77
CA GLN A 784 -44.32 -2.36 36.10
C GLN A 784 -45.10 -2.73 34.84
N LEU A 785 -45.01 -1.91 33.79
CA LEU A 785 -45.67 -2.17 32.51
C LEU A 785 -45.12 -3.42 31.82
N ILE A 786 -43.81 -3.66 31.85
CA ILE A 786 -43.26 -4.89 31.26
C ILE A 786 -43.55 -6.12 32.12
N ALA A 787 -43.67 -5.99 33.45
CA ALA A 787 -44.12 -7.10 34.30
C ALA A 787 -45.55 -7.54 33.93
N GLU A 788 -46.46 -6.58 33.70
CA GLU A 788 -47.81 -6.86 33.21
C GLU A 788 -47.79 -7.50 31.80
N TYR A 789 -46.91 -7.04 30.91
CA TYR A 789 -46.71 -7.64 29.57
C TYR A 789 -46.32 -9.12 29.66
N LEU A 790 -45.37 -9.46 30.54
CA LEU A 790 -44.90 -10.82 30.76
C LEU A 790 -45.96 -11.70 31.44
N GLU A 791 -46.71 -11.16 32.42
CA GLU A 791 -47.81 -11.86 33.09
C GLU A 791 -48.93 -12.22 32.11
N LEU A 792 -49.28 -11.30 31.19
CA LEU A 792 -50.25 -11.54 30.13
C LEU A 792 -49.77 -12.59 29.13
N GLY A 793 -48.48 -12.61 28.80
CA GLY A 793 -47.90 -13.66 27.97
C GLY A 793 -47.93 -15.02 28.66
N LEU A 794 -47.61 -15.07 29.96
CA LEU A 794 -47.59 -16.31 30.76
C LEU A 794 -48.99 -16.93 30.92
N ARG A 795 -50.01 -16.10 31.17
CA ARG A 795 -51.41 -16.54 31.34
C ARG A 795 -52.19 -16.59 30.02
N GLY A 796 -51.63 -16.04 28.95
CA GLY A 796 -52.24 -15.92 27.64
C GLY A 796 -52.21 -17.21 26.84
N LYS A 797 -53.00 -17.27 25.76
CA LYS A 797 -53.01 -18.39 24.83
C LYS A 797 -51.74 -18.43 23.97
N SER A 798 -51.57 -19.53 23.23
CA SER A 798 -50.43 -19.76 22.36
C SER A 798 -50.24 -18.65 21.31
N GLU A 799 -51.34 -18.18 20.73
CA GLU A 799 -51.39 -17.18 19.67
C GLU A 799 -50.94 -15.81 20.18
N LEU A 800 -51.38 -15.42 21.39
CA LEU A 800 -50.95 -14.17 22.04
C LEU A 800 -49.45 -14.21 22.39
N ARG A 801 -48.93 -15.37 22.81
CA ARG A 801 -47.48 -15.54 23.03
C ARG A 801 -46.68 -15.42 21.74
N ALA A 802 -47.17 -15.98 20.64
CA ALA A 802 -46.55 -15.85 19.33
C ALA A 802 -46.49 -14.38 18.88
N GLU A 803 -47.59 -13.63 19.03
CA GLU A 803 -47.63 -12.19 18.78
C GLU A 803 -46.60 -11.42 19.61
N PHE A 804 -46.47 -11.72 20.91
CA PHE A 804 -45.50 -11.04 21.77
C PHE A 804 -44.04 -11.32 21.37
N TYR A 805 -43.71 -12.56 21.00
CA TYR A 805 -42.36 -12.88 20.50
C TYR A 805 -42.06 -12.11 19.22
N ILE A 806 -43.01 -12.03 18.29
CA ILE A 806 -42.89 -11.28 17.03
C ILE A 806 -42.77 -9.78 17.28
N GLN A 807 -43.50 -9.20 18.24
CA GLN A 807 -43.39 -7.79 18.62
C GLN A 807 -42.00 -7.43 19.14
N VAL A 808 -41.40 -8.29 19.98
CA VAL A 808 -40.04 -8.08 20.47
C VAL A 808 -39.02 -8.25 19.34
N MET A 809 -39.14 -9.27 18.50
CA MET A 809 -38.29 -9.46 17.32
C MET A 809 -38.37 -8.26 16.36
N LYS A 810 -39.55 -7.69 16.15
CA LYS A 810 -39.76 -6.45 15.38
C LYS A 810 -38.98 -5.28 15.98
N GLN A 811 -39.07 -5.06 17.29
CA GLN A 811 -38.37 -3.93 17.94
C GLN A 811 -36.87 -4.11 18.05
N LEU A 812 -36.37 -5.34 17.95
CA LEU A 812 -34.95 -5.64 17.85
C LEU A 812 -34.41 -5.51 16.42
N ARG A 813 -35.25 -5.75 15.40
CA ARG A 813 -34.85 -5.70 13.99
C ARG A 813 -34.69 -4.27 13.49
N ASN A 814 -33.49 -3.95 12.99
CA ASN A 814 -33.13 -2.62 12.48
C ASN A 814 -33.35 -1.48 13.50
N ASN A 815 -33.12 -1.76 14.79
CA ASN A 815 -33.22 -0.76 15.84
C ASN A 815 -32.03 0.22 15.80
N PRO A 816 -32.26 1.54 15.60
CA PRO A 816 -31.19 2.53 15.49
C PRO A 816 -30.57 2.90 16.86
N SER A 817 -31.18 2.51 17.97
CA SER A 817 -30.73 2.84 19.33
C SER A 817 -30.18 1.61 20.03
N THR A 818 -28.88 1.64 20.34
CA THR A 818 -28.19 0.57 21.07
C THR A 818 -28.77 0.36 22.48
N GLU A 819 -29.19 1.44 23.15
CA GLU A 819 -29.78 1.36 24.49
C GLU A 819 -31.19 0.74 24.43
N SER A 820 -31.99 1.12 23.43
CA SER A 820 -33.30 0.50 23.17
C SER A 820 -33.16 -0.98 22.83
N ALA A 821 -32.23 -1.32 21.92
CA ALA A 821 -31.96 -2.71 21.55
C ALA A 821 -31.50 -3.55 22.75
N LYS A 822 -30.62 -3.02 23.61
CA LYS A 822 -30.19 -3.70 24.84
C LYS A 822 -31.38 -4.02 25.74
N LYS A 823 -32.28 -3.07 25.96
CA LYS A 823 -33.52 -3.28 26.73
C LYS A 823 -34.46 -4.28 26.04
N GLY A 824 -34.53 -4.29 24.71
CA GLY A 824 -35.28 -5.30 23.96
C GLY A 824 -34.74 -6.73 24.16
N TRP A 825 -33.43 -6.88 24.25
CA TRP A 825 -32.79 -8.17 24.56
C TRP A 825 -33.05 -8.59 26.01
N GLU A 826 -33.09 -7.66 26.96
CA GLU A 826 -33.54 -7.94 28.34
C GLU A 826 -34.97 -8.49 28.35
N VAL A 827 -35.89 -7.91 27.56
CA VAL A 827 -37.26 -8.44 27.41
C VAL A 827 -37.26 -9.85 26.81
N MET A 828 -36.45 -10.12 25.79
CA MET A 828 -36.32 -11.47 25.22
C MET A 828 -35.84 -12.48 26.27
N ILE A 829 -34.88 -12.11 27.13
CA ILE A 829 -34.42 -12.95 28.25
C ILE A 829 -35.57 -13.21 29.23
N PHE A 830 -36.35 -12.19 29.59
CA PHE A 830 -37.48 -12.36 30.49
C PHE A 830 -38.58 -13.24 29.89
N MET A 831 -38.84 -13.14 28.58
CA MET A 831 -39.81 -13.99 27.90
C MET A 831 -39.37 -15.45 27.90
N LEU A 832 -38.13 -15.75 27.49
CA LEU A 832 -37.58 -17.12 27.52
C LEU A 832 -37.53 -17.68 28.95
N SER A 833 -37.31 -16.82 29.95
CA SER A 833 -37.35 -17.20 31.36
C SER A 833 -38.76 -17.39 31.91
N SER A 834 -39.80 -16.90 31.22
CA SER A 834 -41.20 -16.95 31.65
C SER A 834 -41.97 -18.07 30.99
N PHE A 835 -41.91 -18.17 29.66
CA PHE A 835 -42.68 -19.15 28.88
C PHE A 835 -41.98 -19.46 27.55
N PRO A 836 -42.03 -20.72 27.07
CA PRO A 836 -41.41 -21.08 25.81
C PRO A 836 -42.14 -20.42 24.62
N PRO A 837 -41.42 -20.17 23.51
CA PRO A 837 -42.08 -19.83 22.26
C PRO A 837 -42.98 -21.00 21.82
N PRO A 838 -44.20 -20.73 21.36
CA PRO A 838 -45.06 -21.74 20.76
C PRO A 838 -44.40 -22.48 19.60
N GLU A 839 -44.77 -23.75 19.37
CA GLU A 839 -44.25 -24.55 18.24
C GLU A 839 -44.40 -23.84 16.88
N SER A 840 -45.47 -23.05 16.71
CA SER A 840 -45.75 -22.28 15.50
C SER A 840 -44.71 -21.19 15.18
N VAL A 841 -43.95 -20.73 16.19
CA VAL A 841 -42.89 -19.71 16.03
C VAL A 841 -41.52 -20.15 16.57
N GLU A 842 -41.41 -21.32 17.21
CA GLU A 842 -40.17 -21.82 17.85
C GLU A 842 -38.96 -21.74 16.90
N ASN A 843 -39.10 -22.26 15.67
CA ASN A 843 -38.01 -22.25 14.69
C ASN A 843 -37.66 -20.83 14.19
N PHE A 844 -38.65 -19.94 14.10
CA PHE A 844 -38.43 -18.54 13.72
C PHE A 844 -37.69 -17.77 14.83
N VAL A 845 -38.04 -18.04 16.09
CA VAL A 845 -37.34 -17.50 17.27
C VAL A 845 -35.92 -18.06 17.34
N ALA A 846 -35.75 -19.38 17.17
CA ALA A 846 -34.44 -20.03 17.17
C ALA A 846 -33.49 -19.45 16.11
N LEU A 847 -33.98 -19.30 14.87
CA LEU A 847 -33.19 -18.69 13.79
C LEU A 847 -32.86 -17.22 14.09
N PHE A 848 -33.83 -16.46 14.59
CA PHE A 848 -33.64 -15.05 14.92
C PHE A 848 -32.60 -14.86 16.03
N LEU A 849 -32.63 -15.66 17.09
CA LEU A 849 -31.61 -15.64 18.14
C LEU A 849 -30.22 -15.95 17.57
N ARG A 850 -30.09 -16.96 16.70
CA ARG A 850 -28.81 -17.31 16.06
C ARG A 850 -28.26 -16.21 15.15
N GLN A 851 -29.14 -15.48 14.46
CA GLN A 851 -28.73 -14.44 13.52
C GLN A 851 -28.51 -13.08 14.18
N MET A 852 -29.42 -12.68 15.07
CA MET A 852 -29.55 -11.30 15.54
C MET A 852 -29.10 -11.08 16.99
N ALA A 853 -28.95 -12.13 17.82
CA ALA A 853 -28.48 -11.95 19.19
C ALA A 853 -27.05 -11.36 19.23
N PRO A 854 -26.71 -10.59 20.29
CA PRO A 854 -25.41 -9.95 20.43
C PRO A 854 -24.24 -10.94 20.29
N GLU A 855 -23.16 -10.50 19.64
CA GLU A 855 -21.97 -11.31 19.41
C GLU A 855 -21.35 -11.73 20.76
N GLY A 856 -21.05 -13.03 20.92
CA GLY A 856 -20.63 -13.62 22.19
C GLY A 856 -21.75 -14.04 23.15
N GLN A 857 -23.04 -13.84 22.80
CA GLN A 857 -24.19 -14.27 23.61
C GLN A 857 -25.13 -15.24 22.90
N LYS A 858 -24.86 -15.57 21.63
CA LYS A 858 -25.72 -16.44 20.80
C LYS A 858 -25.99 -17.80 21.44
N ASP A 859 -24.95 -18.43 21.99
CA ASP A 859 -25.08 -19.74 22.65
C ASP A 859 -25.89 -19.64 23.94
N LYS A 860 -25.74 -18.54 24.70
CA LYS A 860 -26.56 -18.29 25.90
C LYS A 860 -28.04 -18.16 25.57
N PHE A 861 -28.37 -17.48 24.47
CA PHE A 861 -29.75 -17.38 24.00
C PHE A 861 -30.30 -18.73 23.48
N SER A 862 -29.47 -19.54 22.81
CA SER A 862 -29.85 -20.89 22.38
C SER A 862 -30.15 -21.80 23.57
N ILE A 863 -29.27 -21.79 24.58
CA ILE A 863 -29.45 -22.55 25.81
C ILE A 863 -30.69 -22.09 26.59
N ALA A 864 -30.93 -20.78 26.68
CA ALA A 864 -32.12 -20.24 27.34
C ALA A 864 -33.41 -20.66 26.61
N LEU A 865 -33.39 -20.70 25.28
CA LEU A 865 -34.48 -21.23 24.46
C LEU A 865 -34.74 -22.71 24.77
N HIS A 866 -33.72 -23.56 24.69
CA HIS A 866 -33.87 -25.00 24.99
C HIS A 866 -34.29 -25.26 26.44
N ALA A 867 -33.74 -24.52 27.40
CA ALA A 867 -34.15 -24.61 28.79
C ALA A 867 -35.63 -24.27 28.99
N SER A 868 -36.15 -23.30 28.23
CA SER A 868 -37.58 -22.95 28.25
C SER A 868 -38.45 -24.03 27.58
N THR A 869 -38.03 -24.53 26.42
CA THR A 869 -38.77 -25.53 25.63
C THR A 869 -38.85 -26.89 26.32
N TYR A 870 -37.72 -27.42 26.81
CA TYR A 870 -37.65 -28.74 27.45
C TYR A 870 -37.87 -28.68 28.98
N GLY A 871 -37.60 -27.54 29.61
CA GLY A 871 -37.83 -27.33 31.05
C GLY A 871 -39.21 -26.79 31.41
N GLY A 872 -39.97 -26.29 30.43
CA GLY A 872 -41.31 -25.73 30.61
C GLY A 872 -41.33 -24.27 31.11
N GLY A 873 -42.49 -23.64 31.00
CA GLY A 873 -42.72 -22.27 31.47
C GLY A 873 -42.86 -22.16 32.99
N ARG A 874 -42.68 -20.94 33.53
CA ARG A 874 -42.91 -20.64 34.96
C ARG A 874 -44.37 -20.87 35.35
N SER A 875 -44.60 -21.28 36.59
CA SER A 875 -45.95 -21.37 37.17
C SER A 875 -46.46 -20.04 37.72
N ALA A 876 -45.57 -19.07 37.98
CA ALA A 876 -45.90 -17.76 38.54
C ALA A 876 -45.22 -16.60 37.75
N PRO A 877 -45.87 -15.43 37.64
CA PRO A 877 -45.30 -14.25 37.00
C PRO A 877 -43.98 -13.79 37.65
N ILE A 878 -43.12 -13.13 36.88
CA ILE A 878 -41.87 -12.55 37.39
C ILE A 878 -42.20 -11.28 38.20
N SER A 879 -41.74 -11.20 39.44
CA SER A 879 -41.85 -10.00 40.27
C SER A 879 -40.75 -8.97 39.97
N LEU A 880 -41.02 -7.68 40.19
CA LEU A 880 -40.06 -6.60 39.90
C LEU A 880 -38.66 -6.79 40.54
N PRO A 881 -38.53 -7.26 41.80
CA PRO A 881 -37.22 -7.53 42.39
C PRO A 881 -36.44 -8.68 41.74
N GLU A 882 -37.10 -9.56 40.99
CA GLU A 882 -36.46 -10.68 40.27
C GLU A 882 -35.81 -10.24 38.95
N PHE A 883 -36.17 -9.07 38.39
CA PHE A 883 -35.65 -8.64 37.08
C PHE A 883 -34.12 -8.54 37.07
N PRO A 884 -33.46 -7.86 38.02
CA PRO A 884 -32.00 -7.81 38.05
C PRO A 884 -31.37 -9.19 38.30
N GLN A 885 -32.04 -10.06 39.07
CA GLN A 885 -31.55 -11.40 39.39
C GLN A 885 -31.56 -12.31 38.15
N ILE A 886 -32.61 -12.24 37.33
CA ILE A 886 -32.71 -13.00 36.08
C ILE A 886 -31.65 -12.52 35.07
N LEU A 887 -31.44 -11.21 34.95
CA LEU A 887 -30.40 -10.67 34.08
C LEU A 887 -28.99 -11.03 34.56
N SER A 888 -28.69 -10.86 35.85
CA SER A 888 -27.42 -11.29 36.45
C SER A 888 -27.20 -12.79 36.23
N LYS A 889 -28.23 -13.62 36.45
CA LYS A 889 -28.14 -15.06 36.19
C LYS A 889 -27.80 -15.39 34.73
N PHE A 890 -28.41 -14.70 33.77
CA PHE A 890 -28.15 -14.92 32.35
C PHE A 890 -26.73 -14.45 31.94
N TYR A 891 -26.28 -13.30 32.44
CA TYR A 891 -24.99 -12.73 32.06
C TYR A 891 -23.79 -13.32 32.82
N GLU A 892 -23.95 -13.69 34.09
CA GLU A 892 -22.85 -14.05 35.01
C GLU A 892 -22.66 -15.56 35.22
N GLN A 893 -23.68 -16.41 35.04
CA GLN A 893 -23.49 -17.86 35.21
C GLN A 893 -22.80 -18.50 34.00
N GLU A 894 -21.87 -19.43 34.27
CA GLU A 894 -21.50 -20.47 33.31
C GLU A 894 -22.74 -21.31 33.01
N MET A 895 -23.11 -21.38 31.73
CA MET A 895 -24.37 -21.97 31.32
C MET A 895 -24.39 -23.48 31.65
N SER A 896 -25.55 -23.98 32.10
CA SER A 896 -25.74 -25.39 32.46
C SER A 896 -25.35 -26.34 31.33
N ALA A 897 -24.49 -27.32 31.65
CA ALA A 897 -24.06 -28.39 30.73
C ALA A 897 -25.25 -29.09 30.06
N LYS A 898 -26.36 -29.29 30.80
CA LYS A 898 -27.59 -29.97 30.34
C LYS A 898 -28.18 -29.55 28.97
N TYR A 899 -27.93 -28.33 28.48
CA TYR A 899 -28.41 -27.87 27.17
C TYR A 899 -27.34 -27.12 26.35
N GLY A 900 -26.08 -27.15 26.80
CA GLY A 900 -24.97 -26.46 26.15
C GLY A 900 -24.40 -27.25 24.97
N SER A 901 -23.76 -26.55 24.03
CA SER A 901 -23.05 -27.18 22.91
C SER A 901 -21.92 -28.11 23.35
N ASP A 902 -21.36 -27.88 24.55
CA ASP A 902 -20.14 -28.53 25.02
C ASP A 902 -20.40 -29.84 25.78
N ASP A 903 -21.67 -30.20 26.03
CA ASP A 903 -22.04 -31.43 26.73
C ASP A 903 -22.27 -32.60 25.75
N TYR A 904 -21.34 -32.74 24.79
CA TYR A 904 -21.11 -34.02 24.13
C TYR A 904 -20.32 -34.99 25.04
N VAL A 905 -19.93 -34.57 26.25
CA VAL A 905 -19.11 -35.36 27.18
C VAL A 905 -19.71 -35.30 28.60
N SER A 906 -20.56 -36.26 28.94
CA SER A 906 -20.97 -36.48 30.33
C SER A 906 -19.77 -36.98 31.14
N VAL A 907 -19.14 -36.08 31.92
CA VAL A 907 -18.31 -36.45 33.07
C VAL A 907 -19.24 -36.67 34.27
N ARG A 908 -19.56 -37.93 34.59
CA ARG A 908 -20.01 -38.30 35.94
C ARG A 908 -18.78 -38.67 36.78
N GLY A 909 -18.24 -37.68 37.49
CA GLY A 909 -17.28 -37.89 38.56
C GLY A 909 -17.80 -37.33 39.88
N ARG A 910 -18.20 -38.20 40.81
CA ARG A 910 -18.09 -37.94 42.26
C ARG A 910 -17.63 -39.22 43.00
N PRO A 911 -16.92 -39.05 44.13
CA PRO A 911 -15.84 -39.95 44.54
C PRO A 911 -16.30 -41.00 45.55
N VAL A 912 -15.66 -42.17 45.52
CA VAL A 912 -15.53 -43.02 46.71
C VAL A 912 -14.08 -43.01 47.14
N SER A 913 -13.89 -42.62 48.40
CA SER A 913 -12.62 -42.51 49.09
C SER A 913 -11.92 -43.85 49.28
N SER A 914 -10.60 -43.87 49.12
CA SER A 914 -9.70 -44.23 50.22
C SER A 914 -8.25 -43.90 49.84
N THR A 915 -7.64 -43.01 50.61
CA THR A 915 -6.19 -42.92 50.75
C THR A 915 -5.73 -44.03 51.70
N PRO A 916 -4.44 -44.42 51.71
CA PRO A 916 -3.38 -43.59 52.29
C PRO A 916 -2.32 -43.17 51.24
N ARG A 917 -1.90 -41.90 51.15
CA ARG A 917 -0.84 -41.26 51.97
C ARG A 917 0.48 -42.05 51.84
N VAL A 918 1.64 -41.54 51.42
CA VAL A 918 2.36 -40.24 51.52
C VAL A 918 3.54 -40.38 50.53
N GLY A 919 4.15 -39.39 49.88
CA GLY A 919 4.05 -37.94 49.93
C GLY A 919 5.18 -37.31 49.08
N ASP A 920 5.04 -36.00 48.90
CA ASP A 920 6.03 -34.94 48.68
C ASP A 920 7.23 -35.14 47.74
N GLY A 921 7.36 -34.21 46.78
CA GLY A 921 8.66 -33.98 46.15
C GLY A 921 8.72 -33.09 44.91
N ALA A 922 8.42 -31.79 45.07
CA ALA A 922 9.12 -30.67 44.45
C ALA A 922 9.13 -30.44 42.91
N LYS A 923 8.58 -29.26 42.56
CA LYS A 923 9.16 -28.16 41.75
C LYS A 923 9.48 -28.37 40.24
N THR A 924 8.88 -27.46 39.48
CA THR A 924 9.10 -27.02 38.09
C THR A 924 10.58 -26.68 37.77
N PRO A 925 10.95 -26.63 36.47
CA PRO A 925 10.98 -25.33 35.80
C PRO A 925 10.48 -25.32 34.34
N GLU A 926 10.11 -24.11 33.92
CA GLU A 926 9.71 -23.64 32.59
C GLU A 926 10.83 -23.71 31.53
N PHE A 927 10.43 -23.65 30.25
CA PHE A 927 10.98 -22.91 29.08
C PHE A 927 10.48 -23.67 27.83
N GLY A 928 9.86 -23.12 26.78
CA GLY A 928 9.65 -21.76 26.30
C GLY A 928 9.79 -21.76 24.76
N ARG A 929 8.86 -21.10 24.04
CA ARG A 929 8.93 -20.64 22.61
C ARG A 929 8.84 -21.76 21.54
N GLU A 930 8.27 -21.60 20.34
CA GLU A 930 7.85 -20.46 19.50
C GLU A 930 7.01 -21.00 18.31
N ALA A 931 6.10 -20.16 17.76
CA ALA A 931 5.75 -19.91 16.33
C ALA A 931 5.63 -21.09 15.31
N LYS A 932 4.81 -21.11 14.25
CA LYS A 932 3.77 -20.30 13.59
C LYS A 932 3.31 -21.09 12.34
N ASP A 933 2.14 -20.71 11.82
CA ASP A 933 1.71 -20.71 10.41
C ASP A 933 1.38 -22.01 9.64
N ASP A 934 0.12 -21.99 9.18
CA ASP A 934 -0.38 -22.19 7.82
C ASP A 934 0.02 -23.42 6.99
N SER A 935 -0.98 -24.22 6.60
CA SER A 935 -1.27 -24.42 5.18
C SER A 935 -2.62 -25.11 4.95
N LYS A 936 -3.40 -24.51 4.06
CA LYS A 936 -4.66 -24.99 3.49
C LYS A 936 -4.43 -25.70 2.16
N ASP A 937 -5.29 -26.69 1.94
CA ASP A 937 -5.90 -27.13 0.68
C ASP A 937 -5.04 -27.86 -0.37
N ALA A 938 -5.27 -29.18 -0.41
CA ALA A 938 -5.07 -30.04 -1.57
C ALA A 938 -6.45 -30.45 -2.12
N SER A 939 -6.63 -30.38 -3.44
CA SER A 939 -7.68 -31.11 -4.14
C SER A 939 -7.12 -31.76 -5.41
N ALA A 940 -7.35 -33.07 -5.52
CA ALA A 940 -7.07 -33.90 -6.69
C ALA A 940 -8.23 -33.79 -7.72
N PRO A 941 -8.11 -34.29 -8.97
CA PRO A 941 -8.36 -35.73 -9.23
C PRO A 941 -7.63 -36.35 -10.47
N ALA A 942 -7.83 -37.66 -10.68
CA ALA A 942 -7.40 -38.49 -11.84
C ALA A 942 -8.33 -39.74 -11.95
N PRO A 943 -8.37 -40.62 -13.00
CA PRO A 943 -7.98 -40.56 -14.44
C PRO A 943 -8.99 -41.30 -15.43
N PRO A 944 -8.64 -42.14 -16.46
CA PRO A 944 -8.85 -41.85 -17.91
C PRO A 944 -9.57 -42.95 -18.77
N ALA A 945 -9.78 -42.73 -20.09
CA ALA A 945 -9.91 -43.82 -21.10
C ALA A 945 -9.75 -43.40 -22.60
N SER A 946 -8.91 -44.17 -23.35
CA SER A 946 -8.88 -44.56 -24.80
C SER A 946 -9.04 -43.50 -25.93
N GLY A 947 -8.42 -43.54 -27.14
CA GLY A 947 -7.50 -44.45 -27.85
C GLY A 947 -7.48 -44.14 -29.38
N ARG A 948 -6.34 -44.41 -30.07
CA ARG A 948 -6.12 -44.50 -31.56
C ARG A 948 -6.37 -43.23 -32.42
N ALA A 949 -5.72 -42.94 -33.57
CA ALA A 949 -4.72 -43.56 -34.47
C ALA A 949 -3.99 -42.45 -35.30
N LEU A 950 -2.86 -42.80 -35.93
CA LEU A 950 -2.06 -41.97 -36.86
C LEU A 950 -2.67 -41.89 -38.28
N PRO A 951 -2.56 -40.73 -38.97
CA PRO A 951 -2.55 -40.66 -40.44
C PRO A 951 -1.22 -40.08 -41.00
N PRO A 952 -0.99 -40.18 -42.33
CA PRO A 952 0.35 -40.36 -42.92
C PRO A 952 1.07 -39.05 -43.29
N ALA A 953 2.36 -39.20 -43.61
CA ALA A 953 3.25 -38.12 -44.05
C ALA A 953 2.87 -37.55 -45.43
N PRO A 954 2.95 -36.23 -45.66
CA PRO A 954 2.95 -35.68 -47.00
C PRO A 954 4.36 -35.29 -47.50
N VAL A 955 4.49 -35.58 -48.78
CA VAL A 955 5.55 -35.41 -49.77
C VAL A 955 6.16 -34.01 -49.81
N ALA A 956 7.45 -33.96 -50.15
CA ALA A 956 8.20 -32.75 -50.45
C ALA A 956 7.57 -31.95 -51.61
N ALA A 957 7.37 -30.65 -51.42
CA ALA A 957 7.03 -29.71 -52.49
C ALA A 957 7.95 -28.48 -52.43
N ALA A 958 8.30 -28.04 -53.63
CA ALA A 958 9.44 -27.21 -53.98
C ALA A 958 9.28 -25.72 -53.65
N ASN A 959 10.43 -25.04 -53.69
CA ASN A 959 10.62 -23.59 -53.65
C ASN A 959 9.67 -22.82 -54.58
N SER A 960 8.98 -21.80 -54.05
CA SER A 960 8.59 -20.61 -54.82
C SER A 960 8.50 -19.41 -53.89
N ALA A 961 9.35 -18.42 -54.11
CA ALA A 961 9.32 -17.12 -53.45
C ALA A 961 8.19 -16.26 -54.03
N THR A 962 7.41 -15.60 -53.17
CA THR A 962 6.48 -14.52 -53.56
C THR A 962 6.36 -13.49 -52.44
N ALA A 963 6.31 -12.22 -52.82
CA ALA A 963 6.19 -11.05 -51.95
C ALA A 963 4.91 -11.09 -51.11
N LEU A 964 4.89 -10.43 -49.94
CA LEU A 964 3.74 -10.54 -49.03
C LEU A 964 2.90 -9.27 -48.83
N PHE A 965 3.42 -8.04 -48.69
CA PHE A 965 2.52 -6.89 -48.42
C PHE A 965 3.03 -5.52 -48.94
N ASP A 966 2.12 -4.72 -49.52
CA ASP A 966 2.27 -3.30 -49.90
C ASP A 966 1.17 -2.48 -49.16
N PHE A 967 1.56 -1.41 -48.46
CA PHE A 967 0.67 -0.61 -47.62
C PHE A 967 0.63 0.86 -48.05
N THR A 968 -0.51 1.53 -47.85
CA THR A 968 -0.65 2.99 -47.92
C THR A 968 -1.02 3.56 -46.55
N PRO A 969 -0.40 4.67 -46.11
CA PRO A 969 -0.84 5.40 -44.93
C PRO A 969 -2.14 6.13 -45.21
N ASP A 970 -3.15 5.94 -44.36
CA ASP A 970 -4.36 6.76 -44.37
C ASP A 970 -4.05 8.12 -43.73
N ALA A 971 -4.51 9.20 -44.35
CA ALA A 971 -3.99 10.55 -44.11
C ALA A 971 -4.42 11.16 -42.75
N ASP A 972 -5.43 10.60 -42.08
CA ASP A 972 -6.09 11.28 -40.95
C ASP A 972 -5.95 10.59 -39.57
N ASP A 973 -5.60 9.29 -39.49
CA ASP A 973 -5.50 8.58 -38.20
C ASP A 973 -4.21 7.76 -38.00
N GLY A 974 -3.35 7.71 -39.02
CA GLY A 974 -2.10 6.97 -38.98
C GLY A 974 -2.24 5.45 -39.02
N THR A 975 -3.40 4.90 -39.37
CA THR A 975 -3.57 3.49 -39.70
C THR A 975 -3.02 3.18 -41.11
N LEU A 976 -2.55 1.95 -41.33
CA LEU A 976 -1.96 1.48 -42.60
C LEU A 976 -2.93 0.48 -43.24
N ALA A 977 -3.41 0.76 -44.45
CA ALA A 977 -4.28 -0.14 -45.22
C ALA A 977 -3.46 -0.88 -46.29
N LEU A 978 -3.81 -2.15 -46.55
CA LEU A 978 -3.22 -2.95 -47.64
C LEU A 978 -3.71 -2.42 -48.99
N ARG A 979 -2.81 -2.29 -49.97
CA ARG A 979 -3.22 -2.01 -51.36
C ARG A 979 -3.94 -3.24 -51.94
N GLU A 980 -5.12 -3.02 -52.50
CA GLU A 980 -5.84 -4.05 -53.27
C GLU A 980 -5.04 -4.38 -54.54
N GLY A 981 -4.55 -5.62 -54.67
CA GLY A 981 -3.96 -6.10 -55.93
C GLY A 981 -3.02 -7.30 -55.87
N ASP A 982 -2.31 -7.56 -54.77
CA ASP A 982 -1.21 -8.55 -54.74
C ASP A 982 -1.33 -9.60 -53.60
N VAL A 983 -2.54 -10.06 -53.29
CA VAL A 983 -2.72 -11.22 -52.40
C VAL A 983 -2.83 -12.48 -53.26
N VAL A 984 -1.81 -13.35 -53.21
CA VAL A 984 -1.95 -14.72 -53.74
C VAL A 984 -2.92 -15.46 -52.81
N GLU A 985 -4.17 -15.62 -53.25
CA GLU A 985 -5.15 -16.47 -52.58
C GLU A 985 -4.63 -17.91 -52.48
N ALA A 986 -4.32 -18.36 -51.27
CA ALA A 986 -4.15 -19.77 -50.99
C ALA A 986 -5.52 -20.46 -51.13
N ARG A 987 -5.71 -21.24 -52.21
CA ARG A 987 -6.93 -22.05 -52.39
C ARG A 987 -7.18 -22.95 -51.17
N PRO A 988 -8.38 -22.96 -50.58
CA PRO A 988 -8.70 -23.87 -49.49
C PRO A 988 -8.89 -25.30 -50.02
N GLY A 989 -8.26 -26.26 -49.37
CA GLY A 989 -8.53 -27.69 -49.56
C GLY A 989 -9.97 -28.06 -49.15
N PRO A 990 -10.51 -29.20 -49.61
CA PRO A 990 -11.93 -29.47 -49.60
C PRO A 990 -12.51 -29.58 -48.18
N SER A 991 -13.54 -28.79 -47.92
CA SER A 991 -14.29 -28.76 -46.67
C SER A 991 -15.30 -29.92 -46.61
N HIS A 992 -15.17 -30.79 -45.61
CA HIS A 992 -16.26 -31.67 -45.21
C HIS A 992 -17.23 -30.90 -44.31
N LYS A 993 -18.41 -30.59 -44.85
CA LYS A 993 -19.56 -30.13 -44.06
C LYS A 993 -20.10 -31.29 -43.19
N PRO A 994 -20.49 -31.06 -41.92
CA PRO A 994 -21.37 -31.97 -41.21
C PRO A 994 -22.82 -31.72 -41.67
N ASN A 995 -23.54 -32.78 -42.04
CA ASN A 995 -24.98 -32.75 -42.26
C ASN A 995 -25.70 -33.23 -40.97
N PRO A 996 -26.95 -32.80 -40.71
CA PRO A 996 -27.58 -32.82 -39.40
C PRO A 996 -28.39 -34.10 -39.11
N GLN A 997 -28.40 -34.50 -37.83
CA GLN A 997 -29.46 -35.19 -37.03
C GLN A 997 -30.20 -36.43 -37.59
N PRO A 998 -30.80 -37.31 -36.76
CA PRO A 998 -31.34 -37.11 -35.39
C PRO A 998 -30.40 -37.53 -34.25
#